data_AF-A0A1Q8CPD0-F1
#
_entry.id   AF-A0A1Q8CPD0-F1
#
_cell.length_a   1.000
_cell.length_b   1.000
_cell.length_c   1.000
_cell.angle_alpha   90.00
_cell.angle_beta   90.00
_cell.angle_gamma   90.00
#
_symmetry.space_group_name_H-M   'P 1'
#
loop_
_entity.id
_entity.type
_entity.pdbx_description
1 polymer ?
#
loop_
_entity_poly.entity_id
_entity_poly.type
_entity_poly.pdbx_seq_one_letter_code
_entity_poly.pdbx_strand_id
1 'polypeptide(L)'
;MSTLQRRRRVGLTAAAVVAATIVPAAAAHAGSVIPPGDYQQIQLAAGGGELGEAMSLAVLPNRSVVHTARDGTVRVTDAAGTTTTAGRLNVYTHDEEGLQGVGVDPGFSTNRFIYLFYSPALSTPAGDAPTEGTQADWDRWKGEMRLSRFVLATNNTLDLASERVVLSVPNDRGQCCHVGGDIDFDAAGNLYLTTGDDTNPFQSDSYTPIDERANRNPQFDAQRSSGNTNDLRGKVLRIKVAQDGSYTIPAGNLFPPGTAGTRPEIYAMGFRNPFRMSVDKATGIVYLGDYGPDAGATNPNRGPGGQVEFNRITSPGNYGWPYCTGTNTPTETYNDYQFPSGPSGAKFDCAGGPTNDSFRNTGLRTLPAPRPAWIRYGGDSGTPPEFGGGSESPMGGPVYRFDPNLGSAVKFPQSLDGRFFAGEYGRRWIKAIEVTSGGGVGDIGAFPWTGTQVMDMAFGPDGALYVLDYGTGQNNQALWRVEYIGGQNRNPVAKATADRTSGPAPLTVNFSSAGSSDPEGGALTYQWTFGDGSSSTAANPTKTYTTNGTYTATLTVRDPQGLTGSANVQVSVGNTAPTVTLSQPPNGALFSFGDTVSFQVSVSDPEDGTINCSRVKVRYLLGHDSHNHELSSVTGCSGTIATPVDGEHDPAANVYGVLDAEYTDNGGLTTHSIRTLQPRHRQGEHFSAQSGIELAQHGGAEGGATVGFVDNGDWVSFTPYALSGAASLSARVSSGGAGGTLQVRAGSATGTLLGSVGVPNTGGWDTFTTVSTPLTGAPSGTTQLFLVFTGPTGQGALFDVDAFTLSPSGTATTLSAEGEAYTSTGGVQPAAHPPASGGTTAGYIDNGDWAGYAQLSTANATAFTARISSAGPGGTITVRSDSQTGPVLGSVAVPPTGDWETFQNVSTTLTGGSGPLFLTFTGGTGALFDIDTLTLHY
;
A
#
# COMPACT_ATOMS: atom_id res chain seq x y z
N MET A 1 97.27 -15.26 -7.10
CA MET A 1 97.36 -16.32 -6.08
C MET A 1 95.96 -16.50 -5.53
N SER A 2 95.19 -17.47 -6.04
CA SER A 2 94.98 -18.78 -5.38
C SER A 2 94.38 -18.58 -3.98
N THR A 3 93.23 -19.10 -3.57
CA THR A 3 92.41 -20.22 -4.06
C THR A 3 91.30 -20.38 -3.01
N LEU A 4 90.07 -20.75 -3.44
CA LEU A 4 89.09 -21.65 -2.77
C LEU A 4 88.66 -21.32 -1.33
N GLN A 5 87.41 -21.34 -0.88
CA GLN A 5 86.18 -22.12 -1.11
C GLN A 5 85.17 -21.50 -0.10
N ARG A 6 83.85 -21.45 -0.21
CA ARG A 6 82.80 -22.31 -0.77
C ARG A 6 81.54 -21.43 -0.86
N ARG A 7 80.76 -21.60 -1.92
CA ARG A 7 79.45 -20.97 -2.10
C ARG A 7 78.40 -21.56 -1.15
N ARG A 8 77.65 -20.70 -0.45
CA ARG A 8 76.20 -20.84 -0.25
C ARG A 8 75.59 -19.46 -0.48
N ARG A 9 74.67 -19.37 -1.45
CA ARG A 9 73.94 -18.16 -1.81
C ARG A 9 73.02 -17.76 -0.66
N VAL A 10 73.19 -16.55 -0.14
CA VAL A 10 72.18 -15.82 0.63
C VAL A 10 71.63 -14.75 -0.30
N GLY A 11 70.32 -14.75 -0.54
CA GLY A 11 69.64 -13.73 -1.32
C GLY A 11 69.66 -12.40 -0.57
N LEU A 12 70.07 -11.32 -1.25
CA LEU A 12 69.94 -9.97 -0.76
C LEU A 12 68.47 -9.55 -0.81
N THR A 13 67.94 -9.18 0.35
CA THR A 13 66.73 -8.36 0.52
C THR A 13 67.06 -6.91 0.13
N ALA A 14 66.43 -6.41 -0.94
CA ALA A 14 66.38 -4.99 -1.24
C ALA A 14 65.09 -4.42 -0.63
N ALA A 15 65.24 -3.53 0.35
CA ALA A 15 64.13 -2.79 0.93
C ALA A 15 63.65 -1.72 -0.07
N ALA A 16 62.40 -1.85 -0.52
CA ALA A 16 61.72 -0.82 -1.29
C ALA A 16 61.02 0.15 -0.33
N VAL A 17 61.42 1.42 -0.39
CA VAL A 17 60.75 2.55 0.26
C VAL A 17 59.43 2.78 -0.48
N VAL A 18 58.31 2.49 0.16
CA VAL A 18 56.97 2.83 -0.34
C VAL A 18 56.72 4.30 -0.02
N ALA A 19 56.71 5.14 -1.05
CA ALA A 19 56.18 6.50 -0.96
C ALA A 19 54.65 6.40 -0.84
N ALA A 20 54.12 6.68 0.35
CA ALA A 20 52.68 6.80 0.55
C ALA A 20 52.18 8.04 -0.21
N THR A 21 51.45 7.83 -1.29
CA THR A 21 50.62 8.87 -1.90
C THR A 21 49.47 9.18 -0.95
N ILE A 22 49.57 10.32 -0.29
CA ILE A 22 48.47 10.90 0.51
C ILE A 22 47.38 11.30 -0.49
N VAL A 23 46.29 10.53 -0.52
CA VAL A 23 45.04 10.96 -1.14
C VAL A 23 44.47 12.08 -0.26
N PRO A 24 44.18 13.28 -0.79
CA PRO A 24 43.62 14.33 0.05
C PRO A 24 42.21 13.91 0.49
N ALA A 25 41.95 13.97 1.79
CA ALA A 25 40.61 13.85 2.33
C ALA A 25 39.73 14.96 1.76
N ALA A 26 38.55 14.62 1.26
CA ALA A 26 37.55 15.59 0.86
C ALA A 26 37.21 16.48 2.08
N ALA A 27 37.33 17.80 1.91
CA ALA A 27 36.94 18.76 2.94
C ALA A 27 35.42 18.66 3.16
N ALA A 28 34.97 18.65 4.41
CA ALA A 28 33.56 18.80 4.78
C ALA A 28 33.02 20.09 4.14
N HIS A 29 31.98 19.98 3.31
CA HIS A 29 31.36 21.13 2.65
C HIS A 29 30.19 21.59 3.52
N ALA A 30 30.50 22.40 4.54
CA ALA A 30 29.49 23.07 5.34
C ALA A 30 28.59 23.95 4.44
N GLY A 31 27.28 23.71 4.47
CA GLY A 31 26.27 24.64 3.97
C GLY A 31 26.14 24.78 2.46
N SER A 32 26.18 23.69 1.68
CA SER A 32 25.80 23.77 0.26
C SER A 32 24.28 23.96 0.14
N VAL A 33 23.81 25.21 0.17
CA VAL A 33 22.45 25.56 -0.25
C VAL A 33 22.23 24.97 -1.65
N ILE A 34 21.15 24.23 -1.84
CA ILE A 34 20.73 23.69 -3.15
C ILE A 34 19.67 24.66 -3.69
N PRO A 35 20.03 25.62 -4.57
CA PRO A 35 19.08 26.63 -5.01
C PRO A 35 18.09 25.97 -5.98
N PRO A 36 16.76 26.05 -5.75
CA PRO A 36 15.79 25.43 -6.66
C PRO A 36 15.91 25.91 -8.11
N GLY A 37 16.29 27.17 -8.32
CA GLY A 37 16.49 27.74 -9.66
C GLY A 37 17.69 27.17 -10.42
N ASP A 38 18.58 26.43 -9.75
CA ASP A 38 19.72 25.77 -10.39
C ASP A 38 19.35 24.41 -11.01
N TYR A 39 18.12 23.95 -10.83
CA TYR A 39 17.67 22.64 -11.28
C TYR A 39 16.42 22.76 -12.14
N GLN A 40 16.27 21.80 -13.06
CA GLN A 40 15.04 21.62 -13.82
C GLN A 40 14.63 20.15 -13.85
N GLN A 41 13.33 19.91 -13.87
CA GLN A 41 12.73 18.58 -14.00
C GLN A 41 12.21 18.39 -15.43
N ILE A 42 12.79 17.43 -16.16
CA ILE A 42 12.33 17.03 -17.49
C ILE A 42 11.43 15.80 -17.35
N GLN A 43 10.15 15.91 -17.70
CA GLN A 43 9.23 14.78 -17.72
C GLN A 43 9.52 13.92 -18.96
N LEU A 44 9.92 12.66 -18.74
CA LEU A 44 10.22 11.70 -19.81
C LEU A 44 9.01 10.82 -20.16
N ALA A 45 8.16 10.52 -19.19
CA ALA A 45 6.92 9.76 -19.37
C ALA A 45 5.91 10.14 -18.29
N ALA A 46 4.62 9.96 -18.55
CA ALA A 46 3.56 10.24 -17.59
C ALA A 46 2.31 9.35 -17.74
N GLY A 47 1.65 9.11 -16.61
CA GLY A 47 0.40 8.36 -16.51
C GLY A 47 0.54 6.85 -16.67
N GLY A 48 -0.52 6.13 -16.33
CA GLY A 48 -0.58 4.68 -16.29
C GLY A 48 -0.46 4.00 -17.65
N GLY A 49 -0.79 4.70 -18.74
CA GLY A 49 -0.54 4.19 -20.09
C GLY A 49 0.95 3.97 -20.38
N GLU A 50 1.80 4.92 -19.95
CA GLU A 50 3.24 4.84 -20.14
C GLU A 50 3.96 4.12 -19.00
N LEU A 51 3.45 4.14 -17.77
CA LEU A 51 4.19 3.67 -16.59
C LEU A 51 3.54 2.49 -15.87
N GLY A 52 2.22 2.28 -16.03
CA GLY A 52 1.47 1.33 -15.22
C GLY A 52 1.52 1.65 -13.72
N GLU A 53 1.47 0.61 -12.89
CA GLU A 53 1.80 0.65 -11.46
C GLU A 53 3.32 0.52 -11.32
N ALA A 54 4.02 1.66 -11.41
CA ALA A 54 5.45 1.70 -11.58
C ALA A 54 6.19 1.20 -10.32
N MET A 55 7.18 0.32 -10.48
CA MET A 55 7.90 -0.29 -9.36
C MET A 55 9.37 0.13 -9.33
N SER A 56 10.15 -0.11 -10.38
CA SER A 56 11.60 0.15 -10.35
C SER A 56 12.11 0.68 -11.69
N LEU A 57 13.26 1.36 -11.66
CA LEU A 57 13.94 1.92 -12.83
C LEU A 57 15.41 1.50 -12.90
N ALA A 58 15.93 1.37 -14.12
CA ALA A 58 17.36 1.28 -14.37
C ALA A 58 17.77 2.10 -15.59
N VAL A 59 18.77 2.97 -15.44
CA VAL A 59 19.25 3.86 -16.51
C VAL A 59 20.32 3.16 -17.35
N LEU A 60 20.08 3.07 -18.66
CA LEU A 60 21.00 2.48 -19.63
C LEU A 60 22.11 3.46 -20.04
N PRO A 61 23.25 2.96 -20.58
CA PRO A 61 24.35 3.82 -21.04
C PRO A 61 23.97 4.85 -22.10
N ASN A 62 22.92 4.61 -22.89
CA ASN A 62 22.40 5.53 -23.89
C ASN A 62 21.35 6.53 -23.33
N ARG A 63 21.15 6.56 -22.00
CA ARG A 63 20.15 7.37 -21.27
C ARG A 63 18.69 6.94 -21.47
N SER A 64 18.45 5.80 -22.11
CA SER A 64 17.14 5.16 -22.01
C SER A 64 16.95 4.61 -20.59
N VAL A 65 15.71 4.53 -20.12
CA VAL A 65 15.36 3.98 -18.81
C VAL A 65 14.51 2.74 -19.03
N VAL A 66 14.97 1.61 -18.49
CA VAL A 66 14.13 0.42 -18.35
C VAL A 66 13.35 0.58 -17.05
N HIS A 67 12.04 0.38 -17.09
CA HIS A 67 11.22 0.43 -15.87
C HIS A 67 10.18 -0.68 -15.87
N THR A 68 9.74 -1.03 -14.67
CA THR A 68 8.82 -2.14 -14.42
C THR A 68 7.48 -1.63 -13.91
N ALA A 69 6.43 -2.35 -14.27
CA ALA A 69 5.14 -2.24 -13.63
C ALA A 69 4.78 -3.55 -12.92
N ARG A 70 4.07 -3.46 -11.79
CA ARG A 70 3.74 -4.61 -10.93
C ARG A 70 3.03 -5.74 -11.68
N ASP A 71 2.23 -5.40 -12.68
CA ASP A 71 1.47 -6.32 -13.54
C ASP A 71 2.31 -7.20 -14.49
N GLY A 72 3.64 -7.16 -14.37
CA GLY A 72 4.59 -7.94 -15.15
C GLY A 72 5.15 -7.20 -16.36
N THR A 73 4.72 -5.96 -16.64
CA THR A 73 5.13 -5.25 -17.84
C THR A 73 6.50 -4.60 -17.67
N VAL A 74 7.40 -4.83 -18.63
CA VAL A 74 8.69 -4.15 -18.75
C VAL A 74 8.61 -3.14 -19.88
N ARG A 75 9.04 -1.91 -19.62
CA ARG A 75 9.00 -0.81 -20.58
C ARG A 75 10.38 -0.17 -20.71
N VAL A 76 10.59 0.50 -21.84
CA VAL A 76 11.75 1.34 -22.09
C VAL A 76 11.29 2.72 -22.52
N THR A 77 11.68 3.73 -21.76
CA THR A 77 11.53 5.14 -22.13
C THR A 77 12.88 5.66 -22.62
N ASP A 78 12.95 6.14 -23.86
CA ASP A 78 14.21 6.66 -24.41
C ASP A 78 14.56 8.06 -23.90
N ALA A 79 15.75 8.56 -24.28
CA ALA A 79 16.24 9.85 -23.83
C ALA A 79 15.40 11.06 -24.32
N ALA A 80 14.54 10.85 -25.32
CA ALA A 80 13.60 11.82 -25.87
C ALA A 80 12.18 11.68 -25.27
N GLY A 81 11.99 10.75 -24.32
CA GLY A 81 10.71 10.51 -23.66
C GLY A 81 9.74 9.64 -24.44
N THR A 82 10.22 8.84 -25.39
CA THR A 82 9.35 7.86 -26.08
C THR A 82 9.31 6.57 -25.28
N THR A 83 8.13 6.21 -24.78
CA THR A 83 7.93 4.96 -24.03
C THR A 83 7.44 3.82 -24.93
N THR A 84 8.03 2.64 -24.78
CA THR A 84 7.65 1.43 -25.50
C THR A 84 7.60 0.23 -24.55
N THR A 85 6.67 -0.69 -24.78
CA THR A 85 6.63 -1.97 -24.06
C THR A 85 7.72 -2.90 -24.61
N ALA A 86 8.67 -3.27 -23.76
CA ALA A 86 9.73 -4.22 -24.10
C ALA A 86 9.24 -5.67 -24.07
N GLY A 87 8.39 -6.00 -23.11
CA GLY A 87 7.80 -7.32 -22.94
C GLY A 87 6.94 -7.39 -21.67
N ARG A 88 6.29 -8.53 -21.46
CA ARG A 88 5.47 -8.77 -20.26
C ARG A 88 5.70 -10.17 -19.72
N LEU A 89 5.95 -10.28 -18.42
CA LEU A 89 6.06 -11.54 -17.70
C LEU A 89 4.68 -11.99 -17.20
N ASN A 90 4.47 -13.31 -17.14
CA ASN A 90 3.30 -13.87 -16.49
C ASN A 90 3.55 -13.96 -14.98
N VAL A 91 2.95 -13.04 -14.23
CA VAL A 91 3.19 -12.86 -12.80
C VAL A 91 1.95 -13.16 -11.95
N TYR A 92 2.18 -13.54 -10.71
CA TYR A 92 1.16 -13.58 -9.65
C TYR A 92 1.08 -12.20 -8.99
N THR A 93 -0.14 -11.67 -8.82
CA THR A 93 -0.38 -10.27 -8.38
C THR A 93 -1.41 -10.18 -7.25
N HIS A 94 -1.18 -10.89 -6.16
CA HIS A 94 -1.94 -10.73 -4.92
C HIS A 94 -1.18 -9.78 -3.98
N ASP A 95 -1.89 -8.85 -3.35
CA ASP A 95 -1.34 -7.78 -2.51
C ASP A 95 -0.15 -7.04 -3.16
N GLU A 96 1.05 -7.13 -2.57
CA GLU A 96 2.27 -6.47 -3.07
C GLU A 96 3.02 -7.28 -4.16
N GLU A 97 2.65 -8.54 -4.41
CA GLU A 97 3.37 -9.39 -5.34
C GLU A 97 3.20 -8.95 -6.80
N GLY A 98 4.15 -9.38 -7.65
CA GLY A 98 4.18 -9.02 -9.07
C GLY A 98 5.60 -8.94 -9.57
N LEU A 99 5.82 -8.10 -10.59
CA LEU A 99 7.17 -7.71 -11.02
C LEU A 99 7.65 -6.52 -10.19
N GLN A 100 8.79 -6.70 -9.52
CA GLN A 100 9.40 -5.74 -8.60
C GLN A 100 10.56 -5.00 -9.27
N GLY A 101 11.80 -5.34 -8.94
CA GLY A 101 13.00 -4.63 -9.39
C GLY A 101 13.49 -4.98 -10.79
N VAL A 102 14.22 -4.02 -11.36
CA VAL A 102 15.04 -4.21 -12.56
C VAL A 102 16.48 -3.76 -12.30
N GLY A 103 17.44 -4.62 -12.63
CA GLY A 103 18.87 -4.31 -12.59
C GLY A 103 19.51 -4.43 -13.96
N VAL A 104 20.50 -3.58 -14.26
CA VAL A 104 21.24 -3.62 -15.53
C VAL A 104 22.67 -4.08 -15.27
N ASP A 105 23.09 -5.11 -15.99
CA ASP A 105 24.43 -5.68 -15.83
C ASP A 105 25.51 -4.60 -16.10
N PRO A 106 26.58 -4.50 -15.28
CA PRO A 106 27.67 -3.55 -15.55
C PRO A 106 28.32 -3.71 -16.93
N GLY A 107 28.23 -4.91 -17.54
CA GLY A 107 28.67 -5.21 -18.90
C GLY A 107 27.60 -5.02 -19.98
N PHE A 108 26.49 -4.32 -19.71
CA PHE A 108 25.32 -4.20 -20.59
C PHE A 108 25.62 -3.74 -22.01
N SER A 109 26.61 -2.85 -22.20
CA SER A 109 27.04 -2.38 -23.52
C SER A 109 27.50 -3.52 -24.44
N THR A 110 27.89 -4.66 -23.87
CA THR A 110 28.33 -5.85 -24.60
C THR A 110 27.33 -7.00 -24.50
N ASN A 111 26.87 -7.34 -23.29
CA ASN A 111 26.06 -8.54 -23.08
C ASN A 111 24.54 -8.30 -23.17
N ARG A 112 24.09 -7.03 -23.06
CA ARG A 112 22.69 -6.65 -23.05
C ARG A 112 21.85 -7.33 -21.95
N PHE A 113 22.48 -7.77 -20.86
CA PHE A 113 21.80 -8.48 -19.78
C PHE A 113 21.06 -7.51 -18.84
N ILE A 114 19.82 -7.85 -18.54
CA ILE A 114 19.04 -7.23 -17.46
C ILE A 114 18.58 -8.31 -16.49
N TYR A 115 18.33 -7.93 -15.25
CA TYR A 115 17.85 -8.81 -14.19
C TYR A 115 16.49 -8.30 -13.74
N LEU A 116 15.54 -9.21 -13.55
CA LEU A 116 14.19 -8.92 -13.08
C LEU A 116 13.91 -9.75 -11.84
N PHE A 117 13.32 -9.14 -10.82
CA PHE A 117 12.84 -9.84 -9.62
C PHE A 117 11.32 -9.84 -9.60
N TYR A 118 10.69 -11.03 -9.61
CA TYR A 118 9.24 -11.13 -9.80
C TYR A 118 8.61 -12.39 -9.20
N SER A 119 7.31 -12.33 -8.94
CA SER A 119 6.49 -13.46 -8.50
C SER A 119 5.93 -14.21 -9.72
N PRO A 120 6.46 -15.39 -10.12
CA PRO A 120 5.87 -16.17 -11.20
C PRO A 120 4.46 -16.66 -10.84
N ALA A 121 3.60 -16.76 -11.85
CA ALA A 121 2.35 -17.50 -11.72
C ALA A 121 2.64 -19.00 -11.54
N LEU A 122 2.17 -19.57 -10.43
CA LEU A 122 2.34 -20.98 -10.05
C LEU A 122 0.96 -21.63 -9.83
N SER A 123 0.91 -22.74 -9.10
CA SER A 123 -0.34 -23.40 -8.69
C SER A 123 -0.98 -22.80 -7.42
N THR A 124 -0.41 -21.72 -6.88
CA THR A 124 -0.94 -21.00 -5.73
C THR A 124 -2.36 -20.50 -6.04
N PRO A 125 -3.34 -20.69 -5.14
CA PRO A 125 -4.68 -20.16 -5.33
C PRO A 125 -4.71 -18.63 -5.45
N ALA A 126 -5.82 -18.12 -6.00
CA ALA A 126 -6.15 -16.70 -5.94
C ALA A 126 -6.89 -16.37 -4.62
N GLY A 127 -6.75 -15.13 -4.15
CA GLY A 127 -7.38 -14.64 -2.92
C GLY A 127 -6.53 -14.86 -1.68
N ASP A 128 -7.18 -14.88 -0.51
CA ASP A 128 -6.47 -14.88 0.77
C ASP A 128 -6.29 -16.30 1.33
N ALA A 129 -5.08 -16.57 1.83
CA ALA A 129 -4.78 -17.73 2.65
C ALA A 129 -5.52 -17.65 4.00
N PRO A 130 -5.88 -18.80 4.61
CA PRO A 130 -6.50 -18.77 5.91
C PRO A 130 -5.51 -18.27 6.97
N THR A 131 -5.98 -17.36 7.84
CA THR A 131 -5.20 -16.77 8.94
C THR A 131 -4.90 -17.77 10.06
N GLU A 132 -5.76 -18.79 10.23
CA GLU A 132 -5.58 -19.93 11.12
C GLU A 132 -5.91 -21.24 10.40
N GLY A 133 -5.29 -22.35 10.79
CA GLY A 133 -5.46 -23.63 10.10
C GLY A 133 -4.37 -24.64 10.40
N THR A 134 -4.21 -25.60 9.50
CA THR A 134 -3.16 -26.62 9.56
C THR A 134 -2.04 -26.33 8.56
N GLN A 135 -0.86 -26.96 8.74
CA GLN A 135 0.23 -26.84 7.76
C GLN A 135 -0.20 -27.23 6.34
N ALA A 136 -1.05 -28.25 6.19
CA ALA A 136 -1.57 -28.67 4.90
C ALA A 136 -2.46 -27.59 4.24
N ASP A 137 -3.13 -26.75 5.04
CA ASP A 137 -3.91 -25.64 4.50
C ASP A 137 -3.01 -24.59 3.85
N TRP A 138 -1.89 -24.25 4.53
CA TRP A 138 -0.91 -23.25 4.09
C TRP A 138 0.06 -23.76 3.03
N ASP A 139 0.34 -25.07 2.97
CA ASP A 139 1.24 -25.65 1.95
C ASP A 139 0.75 -25.39 0.52
N ARG A 140 -0.56 -25.28 0.32
CA ARG A 140 -1.18 -24.91 -0.97
C ARG A 140 -0.83 -23.50 -1.41
N TRP A 141 -0.43 -22.65 -0.47
CA TRP A 141 -0.12 -21.24 -0.68
C TRP A 141 1.39 -20.96 -0.78
N LYS A 142 2.24 -21.98 -0.72
CA LYS A 142 3.68 -21.80 -0.94
C LYS A 142 3.94 -21.30 -2.35
N GLY A 143 4.84 -20.33 -2.46
CA GLY A 143 5.30 -19.74 -3.70
C GLY A 143 6.80 -19.46 -3.68
N GLU A 144 7.23 -18.68 -4.66
CA GLU A 144 8.57 -18.09 -4.68
C GLU A 144 8.56 -16.75 -5.41
N MET A 145 9.55 -15.92 -5.12
CA MET A 145 10.02 -14.82 -5.97
C MET A 145 11.27 -15.27 -6.73
N ARG A 146 11.38 -14.91 -8.01
CA ARG A 146 12.52 -15.27 -8.86
C ARG A 146 13.34 -14.06 -9.21
N LEU A 147 14.65 -14.15 -8.98
CA LEU A 147 15.64 -13.34 -9.69
C LEU A 147 16.01 -14.07 -10.97
N SER A 148 15.61 -13.53 -12.12
CA SER A 148 15.96 -14.08 -13.43
C SER A 148 16.75 -13.07 -14.25
N ARG A 149 17.67 -13.57 -15.07
CA ARG A 149 18.39 -12.78 -16.07
C ARG A 149 17.77 -12.98 -17.46
N PHE A 150 17.64 -11.88 -18.18
CA PHE A 150 17.16 -11.82 -19.56
C PHE A 150 18.15 -11.05 -20.44
N VAL A 151 17.94 -11.14 -21.76
CA VAL A 151 18.58 -10.31 -22.78
C VAL A 151 17.59 -9.26 -23.26
N LEU A 152 17.98 -7.98 -23.21
CA LEU A 152 17.25 -6.89 -23.84
C LEU A 152 17.82 -6.66 -25.25
N ALA A 153 17.09 -7.06 -26.29
CA ALA A 153 17.55 -6.94 -27.67
C ALA A 153 17.85 -5.49 -28.07
N THR A 154 18.59 -5.26 -29.16
CA THR A 154 19.04 -3.92 -29.60
C THR A 154 17.92 -2.98 -30.02
N ASN A 155 16.75 -3.53 -30.36
CA ASN A 155 15.50 -2.82 -30.61
C ASN A 155 14.67 -2.60 -29.32
N ASN A 156 15.27 -2.84 -28.15
CA ASN A 156 14.66 -2.71 -26.82
C ASN A 156 13.50 -3.67 -26.54
N THR A 157 13.37 -4.78 -27.27
CA THR A 157 12.42 -5.85 -26.91
C THR A 157 13.07 -6.85 -25.95
N LEU A 158 12.32 -7.32 -24.96
CA LEU A 158 12.74 -8.33 -24.01
C LEU A 158 12.67 -9.71 -24.66
N ASP A 159 13.80 -10.42 -24.75
CA ASP A 159 13.82 -11.80 -25.21
C ASP A 159 13.39 -12.74 -24.06
N LEU A 160 12.10 -13.09 -24.02
CA LEU A 160 11.55 -13.96 -22.99
C LEU A 160 12.16 -15.38 -23.02
N ALA A 161 12.61 -15.87 -24.18
CA ALA A 161 13.23 -17.19 -24.29
C ALA A 161 14.67 -17.21 -23.73
N SER A 162 15.27 -16.04 -23.53
CA SER A 162 16.61 -15.91 -22.94
C SER A 162 16.64 -16.06 -21.42
N GLU A 163 15.49 -16.25 -20.77
CA GLU A 163 15.39 -16.35 -19.31
C GLU A 163 16.38 -17.36 -18.74
N ARG A 164 17.12 -16.94 -17.71
CA ARG A 164 17.87 -17.81 -16.82
C ARG A 164 17.48 -17.48 -15.38
N VAL A 165 16.79 -18.39 -14.71
CA VAL A 165 16.50 -18.27 -13.27
C VAL A 165 17.83 -18.37 -12.51
N VAL A 166 18.21 -17.30 -11.83
CA VAL A 166 19.47 -17.19 -11.08
C VAL A 166 19.27 -17.67 -9.65
N LEU A 167 18.20 -17.19 -9.00
CA LEU A 167 17.90 -17.48 -7.61
C LEU A 167 16.39 -17.48 -7.39
N SER A 168 15.89 -18.47 -6.65
CA SER A 168 14.53 -18.50 -6.10
C SER A 168 14.56 -18.15 -4.61
N VAL A 169 13.70 -17.24 -4.20
CA VAL A 169 13.43 -16.88 -2.80
C VAL A 169 12.05 -17.43 -2.45
N PRO A 170 11.96 -18.53 -1.67
CA PRO A 170 10.66 -19.07 -1.27
C PRO A 170 9.84 -18.04 -0.50
N ASN A 171 8.53 -17.99 -0.74
CA ASN A 171 7.58 -17.17 0.02
C ASN A 171 6.30 -17.95 0.36
N ASP A 172 5.61 -17.45 1.37
CA ASP A 172 4.23 -17.79 1.70
C ASP A 172 3.34 -16.77 0.95
N ARG A 173 2.28 -17.21 0.27
CA ARG A 173 1.39 -16.29 -0.49
C ARG A 173 -0.01 -16.25 0.11
N GLY A 174 -0.84 -15.33 -0.37
CA GLY A 174 -2.23 -15.20 0.06
C GLY A 174 -2.38 -14.40 1.35
N GLN A 175 -1.32 -13.79 1.88
CA GLN A 175 -1.41 -12.68 2.83
C GLN A 175 -0.40 -11.62 2.42
N CYS A 176 -0.71 -10.38 2.72
CA CYS A 176 0.23 -9.28 2.74
C CYS A 176 1.29 -9.54 3.85
N CYS A 177 2.56 -9.12 3.78
CA CYS A 177 3.16 -8.05 2.97
C CYS A 177 4.69 -8.21 2.84
N HIS A 178 5.34 -7.20 2.27
CA HIS A 178 6.79 -6.95 2.23
C HIS A 178 7.54 -7.84 1.26
N VAL A 179 7.59 -7.42 0.00
CA VAL A 179 8.31 -8.11 -1.07
C VAL A 179 9.75 -7.62 -1.25
N GLY A 180 10.07 -6.38 -0.86
CA GLY A 180 11.35 -5.74 -1.18
C GLY A 180 11.61 -5.70 -2.70
N GLY A 181 12.79 -6.14 -3.13
CA GLY A 181 13.01 -6.56 -4.51
C GLY A 181 13.87 -5.64 -5.37
N ASP A 182 14.65 -4.73 -4.78
CA ASP A 182 15.54 -3.83 -5.53
C ASP A 182 16.87 -4.51 -5.90
N ILE A 183 17.48 -4.09 -7.02
CA ILE A 183 18.67 -4.71 -7.61
C ILE A 183 19.71 -3.64 -7.97
N ASP A 184 20.93 -3.77 -7.44
CA ASP A 184 22.06 -2.94 -7.87
C ASP A 184 23.39 -3.72 -7.82
N PHE A 185 24.47 -3.12 -8.30
CA PHE A 185 25.77 -3.75 -8.48
C PHE A 185 26.91 -2.93 -7.88
N ASP A 186 27.84 -3.62 -7.20
CA ASP A 186 29.12 -3.02 -6.83
C ASP A 186 30.06 -2.86 -8.04
N ALA A 187 31.17 -2.15 -7.85
CA ALA A 187 32.18 -1.93 -8.90
C ALA A 187 32.87 -3.23 -9.37
N ALA A 188 32.81 -4.32 -8.59
CA ALA A 188 33.30 -5.64 -8.99
C ALA A 188 32.23 -6.44 -9.77
N GLY A 189 31.04 -5.87 -9.96
CA GLY A 189 29.89 -6.48 -10.61
C GLY A 189 29.29 -7.64 -9.83
N ASN A 190 29.35 -7.60 -8.50
CA ASN A 190 28.50 -8.45 -7.67
C ASN A 190 27.11 -7.84 -7.62
N LEU A 191 26.09 -8.66 -7.80
CA LEU A 191 24.68 -8.30 -7.72
C LEU A 191 24.26 -8.28 -6.25
N TYR A 192 23.59 -7.21 -5.86
CA TYR A 192 22.88 -7.08 -4.60
C TYR A 192 21.37 -7.15 -4.87
N LEU A 193 20.64 -7.86 -4.02
CA LEU A 193 19.18 -7.97 -4.09
C LEU A 193 18.59 -7.73 -2.70
N THR A 194 17.60 -6.84 -2.57
CA THR A 194 16.78 -6.78 -1.35
C THR A 194 15.62 -7.76 -1.42
N THR A 195 15.24 -8.33 -0.29
CA THR A 195 14.08 -9.21 -0.16
C THR A 195 13.33 -8.85 1.12
N GLY A 196 12.04 -8.59 1.02
CA GLY A 196 11.19 -8.36 2.18
C GLY A 196 10.97 -9.60 3.03
N ASP A 197 10.44 -9.41 4.22
CA ASP A 197 10.30 -10.45 5.24
C ASP A 197 9.10 -11.37 5.03
N ASP A 198 8.22 -11.06 4.07
CA ASP A 198 7.02 -11.84 3.76
C ASP A 198 6.14 -12.02 5.00
N THR A 199 5.99 -11.00 5.83
CA THR A 199 5.28 -11.11 7.12
C THR A 199 4.16 -10.09 7.22
N ASN A 200 2.97 -10.59 7.51
CA ASN A 200 1.79 -9.81 7.81
C ASN A 200 1.95 -9.07 9.15
N PRO A 201 1.90 -7.74 9.17
CA PRO A 201 2.15 -6.97 10.38
C PRO A 201 0.89 -6.74 11.24
N PHE A 202 -0.30 -7.00 10.72
CA PHE A 202 -1.50 -6.31 11.20
C PHE A 202 -2.14 -6.93 12.43
N GLN A 203 -1.98 -8.24 12.64
CA GLN A 203 -2.51 -8.93 13.82
C GLN A 203 -1.49 -8.98 14.96
N SER A 204 -0.70 -7.91 15.09
CA SER A 204 0.28 -7.70 16.16
C SER A 204 0.06 -6.41 16.94
N ASP A 205 -1.15 -5.82 16.85
CA ASP A 205 -1.46 -4.47 17.35
C ASP A 205 -0.44 -3.44 16.84
N SER A 206 -0.01 -3.63 15.59
CA SER A 206 0.99 -2.84 14.89
C SER A 206 2.42 -2.87 15.48
N TYR A 207 2.75 -3.80 16.39
CA TYR A 207 4.12 -4.00 16.90
C TYR A 207 4.86 -5.10 16.09
N THR A 208 5.78 -5.82 16.72
CA THR A 208 6.53 -6.91 16.08
C THR A 208 5.65 -8.17 15.91
N PRO A 209 5.52 -8.74 14.70
CA PRO A 209 4.78 -9.96 14.44
C PRO A 209 5.64 -11.20 14.75
N ILE A 210 5.41 -11.80 15.93
CA ILE A 210 6.13 -13.00 16.41
C ILE A 210 5.14 -14.08 16.93
N ASP A 211 4.04 -14.31 16.21
CA ASP A 211 2.96 -15.23 16.64
C ASP A 211 3.32 -16.71 16.41
N GLU A 212 3.74 -17.37 17.49
CA GLU A 212 4.19 -18.76 17.51
C GLU A 212 3.06 -19.78 17.77
N ARG A 213 1.78 -19.38 17.72
CA ARG A 213 0.68 -20.35 17.86
C ARG A 213 0.75 -21.39 16.73
N ALA A 214 0.64 -22.67 17.08
CA ALA A 214 0.82 -23.76 16.11
C ALA A 214 -0.27 -23.83 15.03
N ASN A 215 -1.48 -23.34 15.32
CA ASN A 215 -2.59 -23.22 14.38
C ASN A 215 -2.58 -21.89 13.61
N ARG A 216 -1.52 -21.09 13.73
CA ARG A 216 -1.41 -19.76 13.10
C ARG A 216 -0.67 -19.83 11.79
N ASN A 217 -1.18 -19.09 10.79
CA ASN A 217 -0.50 -18.95 9.51
C ASN A 217 0.95 -18.45 9.72
N PRO A 218 1.96 -19.10 9.09
CA PRO A 218 3.36 -18.70 9.22
C PRO A 218 3.65 -17.23 8.91
N GLN A 219 2.85 -16.58 8.06
CA GLN A 219 3.02 -15.15 7.72
C GLN A 219 2.82 -14.20 8.90
N PHE A 220 2.47 -14.65 10.10
CA PHE A 220 2.40 -13.80 11.31
C PHE A 220 3.63 -13.94 12.23
N ASP A 221 4.71 -14.54 11.74
CA ASP A 221 5.93 -14.79 12.49
C ASP A 221 7.18 -14.38 11.68
N ALA A 222 7.65 -13.14 11.85
CA ALA A 222 8.85 -12.62 11.20
C ALA A 222 10.15 -13.31 11.67
N GLN A 223 10.09 -14.09 12.75
CA GLN A 223 11.24 -14.86 13.22
C GLN A 223 11.62 -15.97 12.24
N ARG A 224 10.67 -16.47 11.45
CA ARG A 224 10.93 -17.50 10.44
C ARG A 224 11.72 -16.98 9.23
N SER A 225 11.69 -15.66 8.98
CA SER A 225 12.27 -14.98 7.83
C SER A 225 13.40 -14.05 8.25
N SER A 226 13.11 -12.79 8.64
CA SER A 226 14.13 -11.77 8.97
C SER A 226 15.08 -12.23 10.06
N GLY A 227 14.54 -12.83 11.11
CA GLY A 227 15.28 -13.39 12.24
C GLY A 227 15.92 -14.76 11.97
N ASN A 228 15.80 -15.33 10.76
CA ASN A 228 16.32 -16.65 10.44
C ASN A 228 17.57 -16.54 9.53
N THR A 229 18.71 -17.06 10.00
CA THR A 229 19.97 -17.05 9.25
C THR A 229 19.99 -18.05 8.10
N ASN A 230 19.05 -18.99 8.07
CA ASN A 230 18.89 -20.01 7.04
C ASN A 230 17.73 -19.71 6.05
N ASP A 231 17.20 -18.49 6.09
CA ASP A 231 16.15 -18.01 5.18
C ASP A 231 16.69 -16.82 4.35
N LEU A 232 16.15 -16.64 3.14
CA LEU A 232 16.56 -15.58 2.23
C LEU A 232 15.72 -14.31 2.35
N ARG A 233 14.58 -14.34 3.05
CA ARG A 233 13.65 -13.22 3.21
C ARG A 233 14.06 -12.27 4.36
N GLY A 234 13.78 -10.98 4.22
CA GLY A 234 14.18 -9.94 5.18
C GLY A 234 15.69 -9.68 5.19
N LYS A 235 16.30 -9.63 3.99
CA LYS A 235 17.76 -9.64 3.75
C LYS A 235 18.18 -8.65 2.66
N VAL A 236 19.48 -8.35 2.67
CA VAL A 236 20.25 -7.94 1.49
C VAL A 236 21.14 -9.10 1.09
N LEU A 237 20.89 -9.67 -0.08
CA LEU A 237 21.65 -10.76 -0.66
C LEU A 237 22.76 -10.22 -1.56
N ARG A 238 23.90 -10.91 -1.63
CA ARG A 238 25.01 -10.54 -2.52
C ARG A 238 25.60 -11.77 -3.20
N ILE A 239 25.54 -11.79 -4.52
CA ILE A 239 25.99 -12.92 -5.36
C ILE A 239 26.80 -12.42 -6.57
N LYS A 240 27.60 -13.30 -7.18
CA LYS A 240 28.26 -13.03 -8.47
C LYS A 240 27.65 -13.91 -9.54
N VAL A 241 26.86 -13.31 -10.44
CA VAL A 241 26.17 -14.02 -11.52
C VAL A 241 27.13 -14.23 -12.70
N ALA A 242 27.11 -15.45 -13.25
CA ALA A 242 27.86 -15.85 -14.42
C ALA A 242 27.05 -15.68 -15.72
N GLN A 243 27.74 -15.81 -16.85
CA GLN A 243 27.15 -15.68 -18.19
C GLN A 243 26.20 -16.80 -18.60
N ASP A 244 26.06 -17.88 -17.83
CA ASP A 244 25.03 -18.91 -18.04
C ASP A 244 23.82 -18.75 -17.10
N GLY A 245 23.86 -17.78 -16.17
CA GLY A 245 22.85 -17.56 -15.15
C GLY A 245 23.10 -18.30 -13.84
N SER A 246 24.13 -19.16 -13.76
CA SER A 246 24.61 -19.67 -12.47
C SER A 246 25.21 -18.53 -11.64
N TYR A 247 25.38 -18.72 -10.34
CA TYR A 247 26.04 -17.74 -9.49
C TYR A 247 27.06 -18.39 -8.55
N THR A 248 27.97 -17.55 -8.05
CA THR A 248 28.93 -17.89 -7.00
C THR A 248 28.77 -16.95 -5.81
N ILE A 249 29.26 -17.36 -4.64
CA ILE A 249 29.24 -16.53 -3.42
C ILE A 249 30.53 -15.69 -3.36
N PRO A 250 30.44 -14.35 -3.40
CA PRO A 250 31.59 -13.48 -3.18
C PRO A 250 32.12 -13.60 -1.76
N ALA A 251 33.43 -13.38 -1.59
CA ALA A 251 34.00 -13.28 -0.26
C ALA A 251 33.45 -12.05 0.49
N GLY A 252 33.32 -12.18 1.81
CA GLY A 252 32.86 -11.09 2.68
C GLY A 252 31.34 -10.93 2.72
N ASN A 253 30.58 -12.01 2.53
CA ASN A 253 29.19 -12.08 3.00
C ASN A 253 29.15 -12.41 4.51
N LEU A 254 27.99 -12.24 5.15
CA LEU A 254 27.84 -12.38 6.60
C LEU A 254 28.20 -13.80 7.08
N PHE A 255 27.82 -14.81 6.29
CA PHE A 255 28.10 -16.21 6.59
C PHE A 255 29.01 -16.84 5.53
N PRO A 256 30.15 -17.43 5.93
CA PRO A 256 30.98 -18.18 5.00
C PRO A 256 30.25 -19.40 4.40
N PRO A 257 30.50 -19.76 3.13
CA PRO A 257 29.97 -20.99 2.54
C PRO A 257 30.27 -22.24 3.38
N GLY A 258 29.25 -23.08 3.59
CA GLY A 258 29.33 -24.30 4.39
C GLY A 258 29.10 -24.11 5.89
N THR A 259 28.81 -22.89 6.37
CA THR A 259 28.42 -22.65 7.75
C THR A 259 27.03 -23.25 8.02
N ALA A 260 26.93 -24.19 8.96
CA ALA A 260 25.69 -24.90 9.26
C ALA A 260 24.59 -23.95 9.76
N GLY A 261 23.35 -24.15 9.32
CA GLY A 261 22.20 -23.32 9.69
C GLY A 261 22.25 -21.90 9.12
N THR A 262 22.98 -21.67 8.03
CA THR A 262 23.09 -20.33 7.42
C THR A 262 23.04 -20.37 5.90
N ARG A 263 22.59 -19.26 5.31
CA ARG A 263 22.66 -19.00 3.86
C ARG A 263 23.84 -18.09 3.52
N PRO A 264 24.82 -18.56 2.73
CA PRO A 264 26.00 -17.76 2.38
C PRO A 264 25.71 -16.60 1.42
N GLU A 265 24.51 -16.54 0.82
CA GLU A 265 24.03 -15.42 0.00
C GLU A 265 23.83 -14.14 0.82
N ILE A 266 23.61 -14.26 2.14
CA ILE A 266 23.26 -13.14 3.02
C ILE A 266 24.47 -12.21 3.20
N TYR A 267 24.35 -10.97 2.73
CA TYR A 267 25.28 -9.89 3.04
C TYR A 267 24.84 -9.14 4.29
N ALA A 268 23.55 -8.77 4.39
CA ALA A 268 22.96 -8.22 5.61
C ALA A 268 21.58 -8.85 5.87
N MET A 269 21.18 -8.87 7.14
CA MET A 269 19.93 -9.47 7.59
C MET A 269 19.21 -8.63 8.64
N GLY A 270 17.99 -9.03 8.99
CA GLY A 270 17.22 -8.39 10.05
C GLY A 270 16.55 -7.12 9.60
N PHE A 271 15.94 -7.16 8.40
CA PHE A 271 15.14 -6.08 7.82
C PHE A 271 13.68 -6.53 7.70
N ARG A 272 12.72 -5.60 7.76
CA ARG A 272 11.28 -5.91 7.56
C ARG A 272 10.91 -5.79 6.10
N ASN A 273 10.96 -4.58 5.55
CA ASN A 273 10.70 -4.29 4.14
C ASN A 273 11.81 -3.38 3.57
N PRO A 274 12.99 -3.94 3.27
CA PRO A 274 14.11 -3.24 2.66
C PRO A 274 13.77 -2.91 1.19
N PHE A 275 12.92 -1.90 0.97
CA PHE A 275 12.20 -1.76 -0.29
C PHE A 275 13.07 -1.25 -1.44
N ARG A 276 13.98 -0.31 -1.16
CA ARG A 276 14.88 0.29 -2.15
C ARG A 276 16.27 0.53 -1.58
N MET A 277 17.29 0.26 -2.39
CA MET A 277 18.69 0.42 -2.05
C MET A 277 19.53 0.96 -3.22
N SER A 278 20.73 1.43 -2.90
CA SER A 278 21.79 1.59 -3.90
C SER A 278 23.13 1.14 -3.33
N VAL A 279 24.02 0.72 -4.23
CA VAL A 279 25.41 0.44 -3.93
C VAL A 279 26.27 1.57 -4.46
N ASP A 280 26.88 2.33 -3.54
CA ASP A 280 27.83 3.36 -3.92
C ASP A 280 29.11 2.72 -4.47
N LYS A 281 29.21 2.64 -5.80
CA LYS A 281 30.29 1.95 -6.52
C LYS A 281 31.69 2.41 -6.11
N ALA A 282 31.85 3.67 -5.70
CA ALA A 282 33.14 4.20 -5.27
C ALA A 282 33.62 3.57 -3.95
N THR A 283 32.71 3.17 -3.06
CA THR A 283 33.03 2.69 -1.71
C THR A 283 32.58 1.25 -1.43
N GLY A 284 31.64 0.71 -2.22
CA GLY A 284 30.98 -0.58 -1.99
C GLY A 284 29.94 -0.56 -0.87
N ILE A 285 29.58 0.63 -0.34
CA ILE A 285 28.62 0.79 0.75
C ILE A 285 27.20 0.73 0.19
N VAL A 286 26.32 -0.02 0.87
CA VAL A 286 24.89 -0.07 0.53
C VAL A 286 24.13 0.98 1.34
N TYR A 287 23.31 1.77 0.68
CA TYR A 287 22.35 2.69 1.31
C TYR A 287 20.95 2.12 1.09
N LEU A 288 20.16 1.98 2.14
CA LEU A 288 18.91 1.21 2.13
C LEU A 288 17.81 1.95 2.90
N GLY A 289 16.60 2.02 2.35
CA GLY A 289 15.40 2.36 3.12
C GLY A 289 14.72 1.08 3.62
N ASP A 290 14.38 1.02 4.90
CA ASP A 290 13.66 -0.11 5.52
C ASP A 290 12.44 0.41 6.29
N TYR A 291 11.26 -0.16 6.00
CA TYR A 291 10.05 0.17 6.75
C TYR A 291 10.07 -0.57 8.09
N GLY A 292 9.53 0.02 9.14
CA GLY A 292 9.39 -0.60 10.45
C GLY A 292 7.92 -0.81 10.80
N PRO A 293 7.58 -1.05 12.08
CA PRO A 293 6.21 -1.31 12.51
C PRO A 293 5.31 -0.06 12.41
N ASP A 294 4.00 -0.26 12.55
CA ASP A 294 2.98 0.79 12.35
C ASP A 294 2.35 1.27 13.69
N ALA A 295 2.97 0.95 14.84
CA ALA A 295 2.40 1.22 16.17
C ALA A 295 2.29 2.74 16.46
N GLY A 296 1.08 3.26 16.70
CA GLY A 296 0.90 4.70 16.94
C GLY A 296 1.58 5.27 18.20
N ALA A 297 2.06 4.43 19.12
CA ALA A 297 2.76 4.87 20.32
C ALA A 297 3.72 3.80 20.88
N THR A 298 4.66 4.24 21.72
CA THR A 298 5.52 3.31 22.49
C THR A 298 4.73 2.67 23.63
N ASN A 299 4.84 1.35 23.79
CA ASN A 299 4.28 0.59 24.90
C ASN A 299 5.37 -0.19 25.64
N PRO A 300 5.61 0.07 26.94
CA PRO A 300 6.64 -0.61 27.73
C PRO A 300 6.53 -2.13 27.79
N ASN A 301 5.34 -2.69 27.54
CA ASN A 301 5.06 -4.12 27.52
C ASN A 301 5.06 -4.70 26.10
N ARG A 302 5.26 -3.92 25.03
CA ARG A 302 5.28 -4.42 23.65
C ARG A 302 6.56 -4.01 22.91
N GLY A 303 6.86 -2.72 22.86
CA GLY A 303 7.97 -2.18 22.09
C GLY A 303 7.84 -0.68 21.82
N PRO A 304 8.74 -0.11 20.99
CA PRO A 304 8.63 1.27 20.52
C PRO A 304 7.39 1.49 19.64
N GLY A 305 7.02 2.76 19.46
CA GLY A 305 6.09 3.16 18.42
C GLY A 305 6.69 2.98 17.02
N GLY A 306 5.91 3.33 16.00
CA GLY A 306 6.29 3.34 14.60
C GLY A 306 7.59 4.10 14.40
N GLN A 307 8.52 3.45 13.71
CA GLN A 307 9.76 4.06 13.31
C GLN A 307 10.34 3.30 12.12
N VAL A 308 10.97 4.05 11.22
CA VAL A 308 11.53 3.58 9.96
C VAL A 308 12.99 4.02 9.84
N GLU A 309 13.72 3.40 8.92
CA GLU A 309 15.17 3.51 8.89
C GLU A 309 15.73 3.83 7.50
N PHE A 310 16.72 4.73 7.45
CA PHE A 310 17.75 4.69 6.43
C PHE A 310 19.00 4.04 7.00
N ASN A 311 19.44 2.97 6.35
CA ASN A 311 20.57 2.15 6.74
C ASN A 311 21.78 2.39 5.82
N ARG A 312 22.96 2.54 6.42
CA ARG A 312 24.25 2.65 5.73
C ARG A 312 25.12 1.43 6.06
N ILE A 313 25.11 0.45 5.16
CA ILE A 313 25.70 -0.88 5.36
C ILE A 313 27.14 -0.87 4.86
N THR A 314 28.07 -0.54 5.74
CA THR A 314 29.52 -0.48 5.45
C THR A 314 30.22 -1.83 5.48
N SER A 315 29.59 -2.84 6.06
CA SER A 315 30.05 -4.22 6.07
C SER A 315 28.87 -5.17 6.36
N PRO A 316 29.02 -6.48 6.15
CA PRO A 316 28.01 -7.47 6.51
C PRO A 316 27.57 -7.37 7.97
N GLY A 317 26.28 -7.59 8.27
CA GLY A 317 25.75 -7.52 9.63
C GLY A 317 24.26 -7.84 9.78
N ASN A 318 23.81 -7.90 11.03
CA ASN A 318 22.40 -7.97 11.41
C ASN A 318 21.89 -6.56 11.76
N TYR A 319 20.66 -6.22 11.39
CA TYR A 319 20.01 -4.92 11.57
C TYR A 319 18.77 -4.98 12.47
N GLY A 320 18.48 -6.15 13.06
CA GLY A 320 17.72 -6.23 14.30
C GLY A 320 16.28 -6.73 14.18
N TRP A 321 15.57 -6.44 13.09
CA TRP A 321 14.19 -6.90 12.94
C TRP A 321 14.12 -8.44 12.96
N PRO A 322 13.17 -9.06 13.69
CA PRO A 322 12.00 -8.48 14.38
C PRO A 322 12.17 -8.15 15.87
N TYR A 323 13.40 -8.17 16.40
CA TYR A 323 13.66 -8.10 17.85
C TYR A 323 14.09 -6.72 18.33
N CYS A 324 14.83 -6.01 17.47
CA CYS A 324 15.47 -4.73 17.76
C CYS A 324 15.25 -3.79 16.57
N THR A 325 15.19 -2.48 16.82
CA THR A 325 15.07 -1.46 15.78
C THR A 325 15.77 -0.17 16.20
N GLY A 326 15.96 0.75 15.26
CA GLY A 326 16.48 2.09 15.49
C GLY A 326 17.89 2.04 16.02
N THR A 327 18.14 2.66 17.16
CA THR A 327 19.49 2.72 17.74
C THR A 327 19.81 1.54 18.67
N ASN A 328 18.96 0.51 18.69
CA ASN A 328 19.07 -0.67 19.56
C ASN A 328 19.12 -0.31 21.06
N THR A 329 18.48 0.79 21.45
CA THR A 329 18.34 1.14 22.86
C THR A 329 17.29 0.25 23.54
N PRO A 330 17.33 0.08 24.87
CA PRO A 330 16.30 -0.68 25.58
C PRO A 330 14.87 -0.18 25.35
N THR A 331 14.67 1.10 25.06
CA THR A 331 13.36 1.67 24.72
C THR A 331 12.88 1.29 23.32
N GLU A 332 13.80 1.04 22.39
CA GLU A 332 13.54 0.64 21.00
C GLU A 332 13.60 -0.89 20.81
N THR A 333 13.67 -1.66 21.91
CA THR A 333 13.66 -3.13 21.88
C THR A 333 12.27 -3.68 22.18
N TYR A 334 11.84 -4.67 21.41
CA TYR A 334 10.56 -5.36 21.64
C TYR A 334 10.62 -6.32 22.82
N ASN A 335 9.47 -6.58 23.41
CA ASN A 335 9.26 -7.66 24.35
C ASN A 335 8.98 -8.97 23.60
N ASP A 336 9.46 -10.07 24.15
CA ASP A 336 8.97 -11.40 23.79
C ASP A 336 7.50 -11.50 24.23
N TYR A 337 6.57 -11.40 23.29
CA TYR A 337 5.14 -11.27 23.57
C TYR A 337 4.40 -12.56 23.26
N GLN A 338 3.67 -13.08 24.25
CA GLN A 338 2.84 -14.26 24.05
C GLN A 338 1.52 -13.88 23.35
N PHE A 339 1.30 -14.37 22.14
CA PHE A 339 0.07 -14.13 21.40
C PHE A 339 -1.12 -15.01 21.87
N PRO A 340 -2.37 -14.54 21.74
CA PRO A 340 -2.79 -13.26 21.13
C PRO A 340 -2.90 -12.09 22.12
N SER A 341 -2.83 -12.34 23.43
CA SER A 341 -3.24 -11.36 24.46
C SER A 341 -2.24 -11.18 25.60
N GLY A 342 -1.03 -11.70 25.45
CA GLY A 342 0.03 -11.69 26.44
C GLY A 342 0.05 -12.97 27.30
N PRO A 343 0.79 -12.96 28.41
CA PRO A 343 1.57 -11.83 28.93
C PRO A 343 2.80 -11.48 28.08
N SER A 344 3.34 -10.28 28.31
CA SER A 344 4.65 -9.89 27.80
C SER A 344 5.77 -10.46 28.67
N GLY A 345 6.74 -11.09 28.04
CA GLY A 345 8.00 -11.53 28.61
C GLY A 345 9.06 -10.41 28.64
N ALA A 346 10.31 -10.83 28.79
CA ALA A 346 11.46 -9.93 28.81
C ALA A 346 11.70 -9.27 27.45
N LYS A 347 12.43 -8.15 27.45
CA LYS A 347 12.95 -7.57 26.21
C LYS A 347 14.05 -8.46 25.64
N PHE A 348 14.16 -8.51 24.31
CA PHE A 348 15.22 -9.24 23.62
C PHE A 348 16.62 -8.68 23.91
N ASP A 349 17.64 -9.53 23.90
CA ASP A 349 19.03 -9.11 24.12
C ASP A 349 19.68 -8.59 22.83
N CYS A 350 19.47 -7.32 22.50
CA CYS A 350 20.09 -6.69 21.33
C CYS A 350 21.63 -6.56 21.45
N ALA A 351 22.20 -6.54 22.66
CA ALA A 351 23.64 -6.37 22.83
C ALA A 351 24.41 -7.69 22.69
N GLY A 352 23.86 -8.78 23.25
CA GLY A 352 24.42 -10.13 23.15
C GLY A 352 24.04 -10.88 21.87
N GLY A 353 23.05 -10.36 21.13
CA GLY A 353 22.44 -11.03 19.98
C GLY A 353 21.12 -11.68 20.39
N PRO A 354 19.99 -11.30 19.76
CA PRO A 354 18.69 -11.82 20.15
C PRO A 354 18.61 -13.33 19.90
N THR A 355 17.82 -14.00 20.72
CA THR A 355 17.55 -15.43 20.58
C THR A 355 16.26 -15.62 19.78
N ASN A 356 16.33 -16.42 18.73
CA ASN A 356 15.19 -16.86 17.94
C ASN A 356 14.77 -18.26 18.37
N ASP A 357 13.78 -18.30 19.27
CA ASP A 357 13.22 -19.52 19.85
C ASP A 357 12.00 -20.07 19.10
N SER A 358 11.57 -19.41 18.01
CA SER A 358 10.46 -19.89 17.19
C SER A 358 10.73 -21.29 16.69
N PHE A 359 9.72 -22.17 16.83
CA PHE A 359 9.77 -23.52 16.27
C PHE A 359 9.89 -23.53 14.74
N ARG A 360 9.66 -22.38 14.09
CA ARG A 360 9.82 -22.18 12.64
C ARG A 360 11.25 -21.73 12.25
N ASN A 361 12.12 -21.45 13.22
CA ASN A 361 13.52 -21.12 12.95
C ASN A 361 14.31 -22.36 12.51
N THR A 362 14.94 -22.28 11.35
CA THR A 362 15.80 -23.33 10.79
C THR A 362 17.29 -22.94 10.77
N GLY A 363 17.61 -21.77 11.31
CA GLY A 363 18.95 -21.22 11.34
C GLY A 363 19.61 -21.27 12.71
N LEU A 364 20.49 -20.31 12.97
CA LEU A 364 21.13 -20.12 14.26
C LEU A 364 20.08 -19.68 15.29
N ARG A 365 20.18 -20.26 16.48
CA ARG A 365 19.32 -19.89 17.61
C ARG A 365 19.69 -18.53 18.19
N THR A 366 20.99 -18.23 18.31
CA THR A 366 21.47 -16.91 18.73
C THR A 366 21.98 -16.16 17.51
N LEU A 367 21.40 -15.00 17.23
CA LEU A 367 21.74 -14.20 16.06
C LEU A 367 22.99 -13.35 16.29
N PRO A 368 23.69 -12.92 15.22
CA PRO A 368 24.69 -11.87 15.34
C PRO A 368 24.06 -10.62 15.99
N ALA A 369 24.83 -9.93 16.85
CA ALA A 369 24.34 -8.72 17.50
C ALA A 369 23.91 -7.67 16.45
N PRO A 370 22.69 -7.10 16.57
CA PRO A 370 22.21 -6.08 15.66
C PRO A 370 23.03 -4.79 15.72
N ARG A 371 23.12 -4.14 14.57
CA ARG A 371 23.75 -2.84 14.39
C ARG A 371 22.69 -1.74 14.43
N PRO A 372 23.01 -0.57 15.01
CA PRO A 372 22.07 0.53 15.02
C PRO A 372 21.86 1.08 13.61
N ALA A 373 20.65 1.54 13.34
CA ALA A 373 20.29 2.29 12.15
C ALA A 373 21.17 3.54 12.00
N TRP A 374 21.42 3.94 10.75
CA TRP A 374 22.19 5.15 10.49
C TRP A 374 21.33 6.40 10.73
N ILE A 375 20.09 6.39 10.24
CA ILE A 375 19.06 7.38 10.51
C ILE A 375 17.78 6.62 10.85
N ARG A 376 17.19 6.89 12.02
CA ARG A 376 15.85 6.43 12.36
C ARG A 376 14.90 7.61 12.49
N TYR A 377 13.64 7.44 12.12
CA TYR A 377 12.62 8.47 12.30
C TYR A 377 11.23 7.85 12.49
N GLY A 378 10.39 8.51 13.28
CA GLY A 378 9.04 8.05 13.64
C GLY A 378 8.12 9.19 14.13
N GLY A 379 8.42 10.43 13.71
CA GLY A 379 7.70 11.62 14.17
C GLY A 379 8.01 12.06 15.61
N ASP A 380 8.94 11.39 16.29
CA ASP A 380 9.34 11.66 17.67
C ASP A 380 10.64 12.50 17.78
N SER A 381 11.14 12.69 19.01
CA SER A 381 12.35 13.49 19.28
C SER A 381 13.64 12.97 18.65
N GLY A 382 13.70 11.72 18.19
CA GLY A 382 14.87 11.19 17.49
C GLY A 382 14.77 11.34 15.97
N THR A 383 13.65 11.85 15.44
CA THR A 383 13.50 12.20 14.03
C THR A 383 14.35 13.43 13.70
N PRO A 384 15.14 13.42 12.61
CA PRO A 384 15.80 14.62 12.13
C PRO A 384 14.77 15.74 11.89
N PRO A 385 14.93 16.94 12.48
CA PRO A 385 13.96 18.02 12.35
C PRO A 385 13.65 18.38 10.89
N GLU A 386 14.64 18.25 10.01
CA GLU A 386 14.53 18.51 8.58
C GLU A 386 13.55 17.57 7.88
N PHE A 387 13.25 16.40 8.44
CA PHE A 387 12.29 15.45 7.87
C PHE A 387 10.83 15.86 8.12
N GLY A 388 10.58 16.78 9.06
CA GLY A 388 9.24 17.19 9.46
C GLY A 388 8.43 16.06 10.10
N GLY A 389 7.11 16.22 10.14
CA GLY A 389 6.16 15.17 10.55
C GLY A 389 5.50 14.46 9.35
N GLY A 390 4.65 13.47 9.63
CA GLY A 390 3.86 12.74 8.63
C GLY A 390 4.34 11.29 8.42
N SER A 391 4.05 10.74 7.25
CA SER A 391 4.28 9.33 6.85
C SER A 391 5.67 8.76 7.18
N GLU A 392 5.75 7.44 7.36
CA GLU A 392 6.97 6.70 7.68
C GLU A 392 7.27 5.73 6.54
N SER A 393 7.88 6.22 5.45
CA SER A 393 7.96 5.46 4.19
C SER A 393 9.26 5.72 3.41
N PRO A 394 10.40 5.17 3.88
CA PRO A 394 11.72 5.42 3.29
C PRO A 394 11.93 4.60 2.01
N MET A 395 12.41 5.26 0.94
CA MET A 395 12.60 4.67 -0.40
C MET A 395 14.07 4.56 -0.81
N GLY A 396 15.01 4.59 0.13
CA GLY A 396 16.44 4.57 -0.18
C GLY A 396 16.88 5.72 -1.11
N GLY A 397 17.84 5.44 -2.00
CA GLY A 397 18.29 6.35 -3.06
C GLY A 397 19.80 6.30 -3.35
N PRO A 398 20.33 7.03 -4.34
CA PRO A 398 21.73 6.93 -4.76
C PRO A 398 22.64 7.94 -4.04
N VAL A 399 23.94 7.63 -4.02
CA VAL A 399 25.00 8.61 -3.68
C VAL A 399 25.49 9.30 -4.95
N TYR A 400 25.51 10.62 -4.96
CA TYR A 400 26.08 11.36 -6.08
C TYR A 400 27.60 11.28 -6.08
N ARG A 401 28.19 10.98 -7.24
CA ARG A 401 29.65 10.95 -7.45
C ARG A 401 30.02 11.89 -8.59
N PHE A 402 30.69 12.99 -8.27
CA PHE A 402 31.10 13.97 -9.26
C PHE A 402 32.28 13.44 -10.08
N ASP A 403 32.11 13.41 -11.41
CA ASP A 403 33.20 13.15 -12.33
C ASP A 403 33.61 14.44 -13.06
N PRO A 404 34.81 14.99 -12.80
CA PRO A 404 35.30 16.16 -13.52
C PRO A 404 35.46 15.92 -15.02
N ASN A 405 35.69 14.67 -15.46
CA ASN A 405 35.93 14.31 -16.85
C ASN A 405 34.64 14.04 -17.63
N LEU A 406 33.49 13.96 -16.96
CA LEU A 406 32.21 13.78 -17.60
C LEU A 406 31.85 15.04 -18.41
N GLY A 407 31.85 14.94 -19.73
CA GLY A 407 31.48 16.00 -20.67
C GLY A 407 29.96 16.23 -20.75
N SER A 408 29.31 16.44 -19.61
CA SER A 408 27.88 16.72 -19.52
C SER A 408 27.65 18.13 -18.95
N ALA A 409 26.80 18.90 -19.61
CA ALA A 409 26.40 20.23 -19.16
C ALA A 409 25.35 20.19 -18.03
N VAL A 410 24.70 19.03 -17.83
CA VAL A 410 23.59 18.87 -16.89
C VAL A 410 23.97 18.12 -15.61
N LYS A 411 25.24 17.69 -15.49
CA LYS A 411 25.73 16.99 -14.31
C LYS A 411 25.67 17.88 -13.08
N PHE A 412 25.36 17.29 -11.94
CA PHE A 412 25.31 18.03 -10.68
C PHE A 412 26.69 18.61 -10.29
N PRO A 413 26.74 19.66 -9.47
CA PRO A 413 27.99 20.32 -9.12
C PRO A 413 28.82 19.48 -8.14
N GLN A 414 30.14 19.71 -8.13
CA GLN A 414 31.09 19.05 -7.23
C GLN A 414 30.73 19.21 -5.74
N SER A 415 30.04 20.29 -5.36
CA SER A 415 29.59 20.54 -3.99
C SER A 415 28.62 19.48 -3.44
N LEU A 416 28.02 18.66 -4.31
CA LEU A 416 27.14 17.55 -3.93
C LEU A 416 27.84 16.19 -3.95
N ASP A 417 29.13 16.13 -4.30
CA ASP A 417 29.88 14.88 -4.34
C ASP A 417 29.85 14.15 -2.98
N GLY A 418 29.52 12.87 -3.01
CA GLY A 418 29.42 12.01 -1.83
C GLY A 418 28.14 12.18 -1.00
N ARG A 419 27.21 13.07 -1.37
CA ARG A 419 25.92 13.19 -0.69
C ARG A 419 24.98 12.04 -1.08
N PHE A 420 24.28 11.50 -0.10
CA PHE A 420 23.22 10.51 -0.28
C PHE A 420 21.90 11.22 -0.54
N PHE A 421 21.22 10.88 -1.63
CA PHE A 421 19.92 11.44 -1.97
C PHE A 421 18.85 10.49 -1.42
N ALA A 422 18.28 10.82 -0.27
CA ALA A 422 17.22 10.05 0.37
C ALA A 422 15.86 10.42 -0.23
N GLY A 423 15.09 9.42 -0.68
CA GLY A 423 13.71 9.57 -1.11
C GLY A 423 12.72 9.13 -0.03
N GLU A 424 11.61 9.85 0.09
CA GLU A 424 10.52 9.54 1.01
C GLU A 424 9.19 9.56 0.26
N TYR A 425 8.48 8.42 0.30
CA TYR A 425 7.28 8.18 -0.49
C TYR A 425 6.09 9.03 -0.04
N GLY A 426 5.64 8.89 1.21
CA GLY A 426 4.39 9.49 1.68
C GLY A 426 4.49 10.98 1.97
N ARG A 427 5.65 11.46 2.42
CA ARG A 427 6.01 12.88 2.62
C ARG A 427 6.52 13.55 1.35
N ARG A 428 6.75 12.79 0.27
CA ARG A 428 6.98 13.29 -1.09
C ARG A 428 8.17 14.26 -1.17
N TRP A 429 9.31 13.86 -0.63
CA TRP A 429 10.52 14.68 -0.70
C TRP A 429 11.73 13.87 -1.12
N ILE A 430 12.71 14.60 -1.64
CA ILE A 430 14.09 14.15 -1.79
C ILE A 430 14.97 15.06 -0.91
N LYS A 431 15.92 14.47 -0.18
CA LYS A 431 16.90 15.21 0.64
C LYS A 431 18.32 14.76 0.32
N ALA A 432 19.21 15.72 0.19
CA ALA A 432 20.64 15.47 -0.02
C ALA A 432 21.38 15.53 1.31
N ILE A 433 21.76 14.35 1.81
CA ILE A 433 22.36 14.14 3.13
C ILE A 433 23.88 14.06 2.98
N GLU A 434 24.61 14.92 3.67
CA GLU A 434 26.05 14.81 3.79
C GLU A 434 26.42 13.59 4.65
N VAL A 435 27.40 12.82 4.16
CA VAL A 435 28.06 11.78 4.96
C VAL A 435 29.36 12.37 5.47
N THR A 436 29.44 12.60 6.78
CA THR A 436 30.65 13.11 7.42
C THR A 436 31.83 12.16 7.23
N SER A 437 33.06 12.64 7.44
CA SER A 437 34.27 11.81 7.33
C SER A 437 34.28 10.58 8.25
N GLY A 438 33.58 10.64 9.39
CA GLY A 438 33.38 9.52 10.31
C GLY A 438 32.26 8.56 9.89
N GLY A 439 31.54 8.84 8.80
CA GLY A 439 30.38 8.07 8.34
C GLY A 439 29.06 8.43 9.03
N GLY A 440 29.04 9.44 9.90
CA GLY A 440 27.82 9.99 10.52
C GLY A 440 27.05 10.92 9.60
N VAL A 441 25.85 11.30 10.03
CA VAL A 441 24.96 12.23 9.32
C VAL A 441 25.45 13.66 9.49
N GLY A 442 25.68 14.36 8.38
CA GLY A 442 26.01 15.79 8.34
C GLY A 442 24.80 16.63 7.95
N ASP A 443 25.02 17.69 7.16
CA ASP A 443 23.96 18.57 6.69
C ASP A 443 22.88 17.82 5.88
N ILE A 444 21.60 17.99 6.26
CA ILE A 444 20.43 17.46 5.54
C ILE A 444 19.81 18.59 4.70
N GLY A 445 20.16 18.65 3.42
CA GLY A 445 19.65 19.65 2.50
C GLY A 445 18.34 19.24 1.84
N ALA A 446 17.36 20.13 1.77
CA ALA A 446 16.21 19.94 0.88
C ALA A 446 16.67 19.93 -0.59
N PHE A 447 16.15 19.00 -1.37
CA PHE A 447 16.34 18.97 -2.83
C PHE A 447 15.07 19.49 -3.52
N PRO A 448 15.17 20.28 -4.61
CA PRO A 448 14.02 20.88 -5.28
C PRO A 448 13.21 19.85 -6.08
N TRP A 449 12.49 18.99 -5.36
CA TRP A 449 11.56 18.01 -5.90
C TRP A 449 10.13 18.57 -5.90
N THR A 450 9.45 18.49 -7.04
CA THR A 450 8.05 18.93 -7.19
C THR A 450 7.12 17.81 -7.69
N GLY A 451 7.61 16.57 -7.80
CA GLY A 451 6.77 15.42 -8.09
C GLY A 451 6.01 14.93 -6.85
N THR A 452 5.48 13.72 -6.93
CA THR A 452 4.66 13.12 -5.87
C THR A 452 5.44 12.05 -5.09
N GLN A 453 4.96 10.81 -5.09
CA GLN A 453 5.49 9.71 -4.31
C GLN A 453 6.73 9.10 -5.00
N VAL A 454 7.92 9.40 -4.46
CA VAL A 454 9.19 8.88 -5.00
C VAL A 454 9.20 7.36 -4.88
N MET A 455 9.30 6.65 -6.00
CA MET A 455 9.28 5.18 -6.05
C MET A 455 10.67 4.56 -6.19
N ASP A 456 11.50 5.15 -7.06
CA ASP A 456 12.87 4.68 -7.31
C ASP A 456 13.69 5.83 -7.92
N MET A 457 15.01 5.80 -7.77
CA MET A 457 15.89 6.86 -8.26
C MET A 457 17.34 6.43 -8.49
N ALA A 458 17.92 6.87 -9.61
CA ALA A 458 19.29 6.57 -9.98
C ALA A 458 19.97 7.74 -10.71
N PHE A 459 21.28 7.91 -10.54
CA PHE A 459 22.06 8.82 -11.38
C PHE A 459 22.38 8.16 -12.72
N GLY A 460 22.09 8.88 -13.81
CA GLY A 460 22.41 8.43 -15.17
C GLY A 460 23.86 8.68 -15.58
N PRO A 461 24.29 8.15 -16.75
CA PRO A 461 25.64 8.34 -17.27
C PRO A 461 25.96 9.80 -17.66
N ASP A 462 24.95 10.66 -17.71
CA ASP A 462 25.04 12.11 -17.92
C ASP A 462 25.18 12.91 -16.62
N GLY A 463 25.17 12.26 -15.46
CA GLY A 463 25.27 12.90 -14.15
C GLY A 463 23.99 13.61 -13.70
N ALA A 464 22.87 13.37 -14.38
CA ALA A 464 21.53 13.81 -13.99
C ALA A 464 20.85 12.76 -13.09
N LEU A 465 19.93 13.18 -12.22
CA LEU A 465 19.16 12.28 -11.36
C LEU A 465 17.88 11.86 -12.09
N TYR A 466 17.65 10.56 -12.23
CA TYR A 466 16.40 10.00 -12.76
C TYR A 466 15.54 9.57 -11.58
N VAL A 467 14.25 9.93 -11.61
CA VAL A 467 13.30 9.66 -10.53
C VAL A 467 12.04 9.06 -11.11
N LEU A 468 11.68 7.87 -10.65
CA LEU A 468 10.39 7.24 -10.90
C LEU A 468 9.43 7.69 -9.81
N ASP A 469 8.32 8.28 -10.22
CA ASP A 469 7.29 8.86 -9.37
C ASP A 469 6.02 8.01 -9.50
N TYR A 470 5.55 7.44 -8.39
CA TYR A 470 4.40 6.53 -8.34
C TYR A 470 3.07 7.25 -8.59
N GLY A 471 3.03 8.58 -8.45
CA GLY A 471 1.78 9.34 -8.56
C GLY A 471 1.01 9.38 -7.24
N THR A 472 -0.31 9.58 -7.35
CA THR A 472 -1.26 9.61 -6.22
C THR A 472 -2.55 8.88 -6.59
N GLY A 473 -2.45 7.81 -7.39
CA GLY A 473 -3.63 7.08 -7.89
C GLY A 473 -4.54 7.89 -8.84
N GLN A 474 -4.15 9.10 -9.25
CA GLN A 474 -4.91 9.99 -10.13
C GLN A 474 -4.37 9.96 -11.57
N ASN A 475 -3.70 8.88 -11.95
CA ASN A 475 -3.06 8.73 -13.25
C ASN A 475 -1.98 9.81 -13.53
N ASN A 476 -1.30 10.26 -12.47
CA ASN A 476 -0.29 11.33 -12.45
C ASN A 476 1.14 10.83 -12.14
N GLN A 477 1.37 9.52 -12.15
CA GLN A 477 2.71 8.93 -12.10
C GLN A 477 3.58 9.47 -13.23
N ALA A 478 4.89 9.54 -13.02
CA ALA A 478 5.81 10.11 -13.99
C ALA A 478 7.22 9.52 -13.89
N LEU A 479 7.97 9.58 -15.00
CA LEU A 479 9.41 9.39 -15.01
C LEU A 479 10.07 10.73 -15.26
N TRP A 480 10.95 11.15 -14.36
CA TRP A 480 11.63 12.44 -14.41
C TRP A 480 13.13 12.29 -14.61
N ARG A 481 13.73 13.23 -15.33
CA ARG A 481 15.17 13.50 -15.33
C ARG A 481 15.42 14.89 -14.78
N VAL A 482 16.12 14.96 -13.64
CA VAL A 482 16.47 16.21 -12.96
C VAL A 482 17.89 16.62 -13.36
N GLU A 483 18.01 17.80 -13.93
CA GLU A 483 19.23 18.34 -14.52
C GLU A 483 19.72 19.55 -13.70
N TYR A 484 21.03 19.69 -13.53
CA TYR A 484 21.62 20.92 -13.00
C TYR A 484 21.92 21.89 -14.15
N ILE A 485 21.41 23.11 -14.06
CA ILE A 485 21.58 24.17 -15.06
C ILE A 485 22.27 25.41 -14.50
N GLY A 486 22.52 25.48 -13.19
CA GLY A 486 23.23 26.60 -12.56
C GLY A 486 22.58 27.97 -12.80
N GLY A 487 21.24 28.02 -12.76
CA GLY A 487 20.45 29.25 -12.93
C GLY A 487 20.37 29.74 -14.38
N GLN A 488 20.78 28.91 -15.34
CA GLN A 488 20.66 29.21 -16.77
C GLN A 488 19.20 29.08 -17.26
N ASN A 489 18.99 29.47 -18.53
CA ASN A 489 17.71 29.34 -19.22
C ASN A 489 17.19 27.89 -19.14
N ARG A 490 15.90 27.72 -18.87
CA ARG A 490 15.30 26.38 -18.69
C ARG A 490 14.75 25.85 -20.00
N ASN A 491 14.70 24.52 -20.12
CA ASN A 491 14.04 23.90 -21.26
C ASN A 491 12.55 24.30 -21.23
N PRO A 492 11.95 24.66 -22.38
CA PRO A 492 10.52 24.89 -22.44
C PRO A 492 9.76 23.59 -22.14
N VAL A 493 8.62 23.70 -21.47
CA VAL A 493 7.74 22.56 -21.16
C VAL A 493 6.79 22.34 -22.33
N ALA A 494 6.92 21.21 -23.03
CA ALA A 494 5.99 20.80 -24.06
C ALA A 494 4.77 20.11 -23.44
N LYS A 495 3.57 20.40 -23.95
CA LYS A 495 2.35 19.64 -23.69
C LYS A 495 1.69 19.28 -25.00
N ALA A 496 1.50 17.98 -25.24
CA ALA A 496 0.91 17.45 -26.45
C ALA A 496 -0.37 16.67 -26.09
N THR A 497 -1.48 16.97 -26.76
CA THR A 497 -2.71 16.18 -26.67
C THR A 497 -3.27 15.91 -28.06
N ALA A 498 -4.15 14.91 -28.15
CA ALA A 498 -4.91 14.58 -29.34
C ALA A 498 -6.39 14.44 -28.99
N ASP A 499 -7.26 14.77 -29.94
CA ASP A 499 -8.71 14.57 -29.79
C ASP A 499 -9.13 13.09 -29.83
N ARG A 500 -8.30 12.23 -30.43
CA ARG A 500 -8.41 10.77 -30.40
C ARG A 500 -7.04 10.12 -30.60
N THR A 501 -6.84 8.98 -29.94
CA THR A 501 -5.60 8.20 -30.00
C THR A 501 -5.79 6.82 -30.64
N SER A 502 -7.01 6.48 -31.05
CA SER A 502 -7.31 5.20 -31.73
C SER A 502 -8.46 5.33 -32.73
N GLY A 503 -8.52 4.42 -33.70
CA GLY A 503 -9.65 4.26 -34.62
C GLY A 503 -9.28 3.66 -35.97
N PRO A 504 -10.26 3.38 -36.85
CA PRO A 504 -10.01 2.74 -38.15
C PRO A 504 -9.28 3.68 -39.12
N ALA A 505 -8.51 3.11 -40.04
CA ALA A 505 -7.96 3.87 -41.17
C ALA A 505 -9.06 4.23 -42.19
N PRO A 506 -9.07 5.45 -42.77
CA PRO A 506 -8.19 6.56 -42.43
C PRO A 506 -8.59 7.26 -41.12
N LEU A 507 -7.64 7.42 -40.20
CA LEU A 507 -7.88 8.10 -38.92
C LEU A 507 -7.38 9.54 -38.99
N THR A 508 -8.28 10.51 -38.87
CA THR A 508 -7.91 11.93 -38.75
C THR A 508 -7.81 12.31 -37.28
N VAL A 509 -6.69 12.91 -36.88
CA VAL A 509 -6.38 13.32 -35.51
C VAL A 509 -6.07 14.81 -35.50
N ASN A 510 -6.67 15.54 -34.57
CA ASN A 510 -6.35 16.93 -34.28
C ASN A 510 -5.44 16.98 -33.05
N PHE A 511 -4.22 17.47 -33.26
CA PHE A 511 -3.24 17.63 -32.20
C PHE A 511 -3.30 19.03 -31.62
N SER A 512 -2.99 19.15 -30.32
CA SER A 512 -2.94 20.42 -29.61
C SER A 512 -1.64 20.55 -28.82
N SER A 513 -1.07 21.75 -28.86
CA SER A 513 0.09 22.14 -28.04
C SER A 513 -0.32 22.93 -26.79
N ALA A 514 -1.61 22.98 -26.46
CA ALA A 514 -2.15 23.81 -25.39
C ALA A 514 -1.51 23.47 -24.03
N GLY A 515 -1.09 24.51 -23.30
CA GLY A 515 -0.39 24.38 -22.02
C GLY A 515 1.11 24.18 -22.13
N SER A 516 1.68 24.16 -23.35
CA SER A 516 3.13 24.31 -23.52
C SER A 516 3.57 25.71 -23.09
N SER A 517 4.72 25.83 -22.42
CA SER A 517 5.19 27.10 -21.87
C SER A 517 6.70 27.16 -21.77
N ASP A 518 7.26 28.34 -22.00
CA ASP A 518 8.63 28.67 -21.61
C ASP A 518 8.66 29.16 -20.16
N PRO A 519 9.48 28.58 -19.27
CA PRO A 519 9.59 29.03 -17.87
C PRO A 519 10.00 30.50 -17.72
N GLU A 520 10.69 31.07 -18.71
CA GLU A 520 11.08 32.48 -18.76
C GLU A 520 10.05 33.38 -19.48
N GLY A 521 8.93 32.81 -19.97
CA GLY A 521 7.84 33.54 -20.63
C GLY A 521 8.11 33.89 -22.10
N GLY A 522 9.16 33.34 -22.70
CA GLY A 522 9.51 33.48 -24.11
C GLY A 522 8.47 32.86 -25.06
N ALA A 523 8.44 33.40 -26.30
CA ALA A 523 7.57 32.87 -27.35
C ALA A 523 8.12 31.55 -27.90
N LEU A 524 7.27 30.52 -27.95
CA LEU A 524 7.63 29.19 -28.45
C LEU A 524 7.45 29.07 -29.96
N THR A 525 8.34 28.30 -30.59
CA THR A 525 8.14 27.73 -31.93
C THR A 525 7.84 26.24 -31.83
N TYR A 526 7.12 25.69 -32.81
CA TYR A 526 6.55 24.33 -32.75
C TYR A 526 7.05 23.47 -33.92
N GLN A 527 7.33 22.22 -33.63
CA GLN A 527 7.60 21.20 -34.64
C GLN A 527 6.94 19.89 -34.22
N TRP A 528 6.08 19.36 -35.08
CA TRP A 528 5.44 18.06 -34.93
C TRP A 528 6.05 17.07 -35.91
N THR A 529 6.34 15.86 -35.45
CA THR A 529 6.62 14.68 -36.28
C THR A 529 5.59 13.61 -35.99
N PHE A 530 5.01 12.98 -37.01
CA PHE A 530 3.86 12.08 -36.84
C PHE A 530 4.20 10.59 -36.84
N GLY A 531 5.48 10.21 -36.84
CA GLY A 531 5.91 8.80 -36.85
C GLY A 531 5.75 8.08 -38.20
N ASP A 532 5.15 8.71 -39.21
CA ASP A 532 5.00 8.18 -40.58
C ASP A 532 5.95 8.85 -41.60
N GLY A 533 6.94 9.60 -41.10
CA GLY A 533 7.88 10.39 -41.90
C GLY A 533 7.39 11.81 -42.26
N SER A 534 6.13 12.16 -41.96
CA SER A 534 5.62 13.53 -42.16
C SER A 534 5.76 14.43 -40.91
N SER A 535 5.70 15.75 -41.12
CA SER A 535 5.88 16.76 -40.07
C SER A 535 5.03 18.01 -40.29
N SER A 536 4.86 18.83 -39.26
CA SER A 536 4.21 20.15 -39.32
C SER A 536 4.89 21.16 -38.40
N THR A 537 4.79 22.46 -38.70
CA THR A 537 5.23 23.56 -37.82
C THR A 537 4.06 24.37 -37.24
N ALA A 538 2.82 23.96 -37.53
CA ALA A 538 1.65 24.56 -36.88
C ALA A 538 1.60 24.15 -35.41
N ALA A 539 1.14 25.05 -34.52
CA ALA A 539 0.97 24.73 -33.10
C ALA A 539 -0.03 23.59 -32.88
N ASN A 540 -1.18 23.65 -33.57
CA ASN A 540 -2.27 22.67 -33.48
C ASN A 540 -2.57 22.07 -34.87
N PRO A 541 -1.78 21.10 -35.36
CA PRO A 541 -1.97 20.53 -36.69
C PRO A 541 -3.07 19.45 -36.72
N THR A 542 -3.65 19.26 -37.90
CA THR A 542 -4.50 18.10 -38.21
C THR A 542 -3.70 17.11 -39.05
N LYS A 543 -3.75 15.82 -38.71
CA LYS A 543 -3.06 14.74 -39.43
C LYS A 543 -4.02 13.58 -39.73
N THR A 544 -4.00 13.08 -40.95
CA THR A 544 -4.71 11.86 -41.33
C THR A 544 -3.71 10.72 -41.55
N TYR A 545 -3.88 9.63 -40.80
CA TYR A 545 -3.16 8.37 -40.99
C TYR A 545 -3.99 7.43 -41.86
N THR A 546 -3.44 7.02 -42.99
CA THR A 546 -4.16 6.21 -44.00
C THR A 546 -3.85 4.71 -43.91
N THR A 547 -2.82 4.33 -43.17
CA THR A 547 -2.35 2.95 -43.04
C THR A 547 -2.44 2.51 -41.58
N ASN A 548 -2.90 1.29 -41.35
CA ASN A 548 -2.95 0.70 -40.01
C ASN A 548 -1.54 0.62 -39.41
N GLY A 549 -1.44 0.82 -38.10
CA GLY A 549 -0.19 0.80 -37.37
C GLY A 549 -0.21 1.71 -36.15
N THR A 550 0.81 1.59 -35.32
CA THR A 550 1.02 2.47 -34.17
C THR A 550 2.01 3.56 -34.54
N TYR A 551 1.63 4.81 -34.29
CA TYR A 551 2.43 5.99 -34.59
C TYR A 551 2.71 6.79 -33.31
N THR A 552 3.91 7.34 -33.20
CA THR A 552 4.24 8.29 -32.14
C THR A 552 4.28 9.69 -32.73
N ALA A 553 3.30 10.51 -32.36
CA ALA A 553 3.30 11.93 -32.68
C ALA A 553 4.10 12.69 -31.60
N THR A 554 5.18 13.34 -32.00
CA THR A 554 6.06 14.09 -31.10
C THR A 554 5.92 15.57 -31.37
N LEU A 555 5.52 16.33 -30.35
CA LEU A 555 5.66 17.77 -30.32
C LEU A 555 7.06 18.11 -29.79
N THR A 556 7.78 18.98 -30.48
CA THR A 556 8.97 19.66 -29.99
C THR A 556 8.68 21.16 -29.99
N VAL A 557 8.78 21.78 -28.81
CA VAL A 557 8.74 23.24 -28.67
C VAL A 557 10.15 23.78 -28.49
N ARG A 558 10.42 24.96 -29.04
CA ARG A 558 11.71 25.63 -28.92
C ARG A 558 11.52 27.07 -28.46
N ASP A 559 12.32 27.48 -27.48
CA ASP A 559 12.35 28.84 -26.96
C ASP A 559 13.23 29.79 -27.82
N PRO A 560 13.24 31.11 -27.53
CA PRO A 560 14.08 32.06 -28.26
C PRO A 560 15.60 31.85 -28.13
N GLN A 561 16.05 31.15 -27.08
CA GLN A 561 17.45 30.87 -26.77
C GLN A 561 17.94 29.57 -27.44
N GLY A 562 17.02 28.81 -28.03
CA GLY A 562 17.28 27.59 -28.77
C GLY A 562 17.14 26.30 -27.96
N LEU A 563 16.74 26.34 -26.69
CA LEU A 563 16.45 25.12 -25.91
C LEU A 563 15.12 24.52 -26.36
N THR A 564 14.96 23.23 -26.10
CA THR A 564 13.80 22.46 -26.56
C THR A 564 13.23 21.59 -25.47
N GLY A 565 11.91 21.42 -25.51
CA GLY A 565 11.18 20.39 -24.78
C GLY A 565 10.32 19.60 -25.74
N SER A 566 10.04 18.34 -25.39
CA SER A 566 9.27 17.43 -26.22
C SER A 566 8.17 16.73 -25.42
N ALA A 567 7.07 16.41 -26.10
CA ALA A 567 5.96 15.63 -25.56
C ALA A 567 5.42 14.70 -26.64
N ASN A 568 5.00 13.49 -26.25
CA ASN A 568 4.60 12.44 -27.18
C ASN A 568 3.11 12.08 -27.02
N VAL A 569 2.49 11.68 -28.12
CA VAL A 569 1.13 11.10 -28.15
C VAL A 569 1.18 9.85 -29.03
N GLN A 570 0.81 8.69 -28.46
CA GLN A 570 0.70 7.46 -29.21
C GLN A 570 -0.67 7.38 -29.91
N VAL A 571 -0.66 6.99 -31.19
CA VAL A 571 -1.87 6.83 -32.01
C VAL A 571 -1.90 5.42 -32.60
N SER A 572 -2.95 4.65 -32.30
CA SER A 572 -3.20 3.32 -32.86
C SER A 572 -4.21 3.39 -34.00
N VAL A 573 -3.79 3.07 -35.22
CA VAL A 573 -4.63 3.14 -36.42
C VAL A 573 -5.00 1.74 -36.88
N GLY A 574 -6.29 1.51 -37.12
CA GLY A 574 -6.85 0.22 -37.51
C GLY A 574 -7.58 -0.52 -36.40
N ASN A 575 -7.54 -0.01 -35.17
CA ASN A 575 -8.26 -0.55 -34.02
C ASN A 575 -8.80 0.61 -33.17
N THR A 576 -9.99 0.47 -32.59
CA THR A 576 -10.61 1.49 -31.72
C THR A 576 -10.55 1.01 -30.27
N ALA A 577 -10.05 1.84 -29.35
CA ALA A 577 -10.06 1.46 -27.93
C ALA A 577 -11.48 1.17 -27.45
N PRO A 578 -11.69 0.12 -26.63
CA PRO A 578 -13.01 -0.27 -26.17
C PRO A 578 -13.60 0.80 -25.26
N THR A 579 -14.92 0.94 -25.22
CA THR A 579 -15.61 1.74 -24.21
C THR A 579 -16.07 0.82 -23.09
N VAL A 580 -15.56 1.04 -21.87
CA VAL A 580 -15.96 0.31 -20.66
C VAL A 580 -16.77 1.23 -19.76
N THR A 581 -17.91 0.76 -19.25
CA THR A 581 -18.75 1.52 -18.31
C THR A 581 -19.17 0.63 -17.15
N LEU A 582 -18.65 0.93 -15.97
CA LEU A 582 -19.09 0.33 -14.70
C LEU A 582 -20.35 1.07 -14.21
N SER A 583 -21.53 0.61 -14.58
CA SER A 583 -22.80 1.30 -14.27
C SER A 583 -23.27 1.12 -12.82
N GLN A 584 -22.84 0.02 -12.18
CA GLN A 584 -23.09 -0.25 -10.77
C GLN A 584 -21.83 -0.76 -10.08
N PRO A 585 -21.57 -0.35 -8.82
CA PRO A 585 -22.32 0.64 -8.04
C PRO A 585 -22.12 2.08 -8.56
N PRO A 586 -22.99 3.05 -8.18
CA PRO A 586 -22.75 4.46 -8.51
C PRO A 586 -21.47 4.96 -7.84
N ASN A 587 -20.85 5.99 -8.41
CA ASN A 587 -19.65 6.58 -7.81
C ASN A 587 -20.02 7.24 -6.47
N GLY A 588 -19.25 6.98 -5.43
CA GLY A 588 -19.54 7.39 -4.05
C GLY A 588 -20.54 6.49 -3.31
N ALA A 589 -20.86 5.29 -3.83
CA ALA A 589 -21.77 4.37 -3.15
C ALA A 589 -21.30 4.04 -1.73
N LEU A 590 -22.25 4.00 -0.79
CA LEU A 590 -21.98 3.66 0.60
C LEU A 590 -21.74 2.17 0.78
N PHE A 591 -20.68 1.81 1.49
CA PHE A 591 -20.36 0.43 1.84
C PHE A 591 -19.79 0.34 3.27
N SER A 592 -19.66 -0.89 3.75
CA SER A 592 -18.92 -1.26 4.96
C SER A 592 -17.91 -2.35 4.58
N PHE A 593 -16.78 -2.40 5.26
CA PHE A 593 -15.84 -3.51 5.09
C PHE A 593 -16.51 -4.84 5.50
N GLY A 594 -16.28 -5.89 4.72
CA GLY A 594 -17.03 -7.14 4.80
C GLY A 594 -18.29 -7.20 3.92
N ASP A 595 -18.72 -6.09 3.32
CA ASP A 595 -19.87 -6.08 2.41
C ASP A 595 -19.57 -6.88 1.12
N THR A 596 -20.62 -7.43 0.52
CA THR A 596 -20.56 -7.94 -0.84
C THR A 596 -21.17 -6.91 -1.79
N VAL A 597 -20.35 -6.34 -2.67
CA VAL A 597 -20.73 -5.27 -3.58
C VAL A 597 -21.07 -5.84 -4.95
N SER A 598 -22.30 -5.62 -5.41
CA SER A 598 -22.72 -5.97 -6.76
C SER A 598 -22.15 -5.00 -7.79
N PHE A 599 -21.72 -5.52 -8.92
CA PHE A 599 -21.24 -4.71 -10.05
C PHE A 599 -21.97 -5.06 -11.35
N GLN A 600 -22.03 -4.06 -12.23
CA GLN A 600 -22.50 -4.23 -13.60
C GLN A 600 -21.62 -3.40 -14.55
N VAL A 601 -21.10 -4.06 -15.58
CA VAL A 601 -20.23 -3.50 -16.59
C VAL A 601 -20.86 -3.70 -17.95
N SER A 602 -20.92 -2.63 -18.75
CA SER A 602 -21.12 -2.72 -20.19
C SER A 602 -19.82 -2.39 -20.91
N VAL A 603 -19.55 -3.16 -21.96
CA VAL A 603 -18.41 -2.92 -22.85
C VAL A 603 -18.94 -2.85 -24.27
N SER A 604 -18.42 -1.91 -25.05
CA SER A 604 -18.66 -1.84 -26.49
C SER A 604 -17.35 -1.61 -27.22
N ASP A 605 -17.14 -2.36 -28.29
CA ASP A 605 -15.97 -2.27 -29.14
C ASP A 605 -16.41 -2.45 -30.60
N PRO A 606 -16.09 -1.50 -31.51
CA PRO A 606 -16.54 -1.58 -32.90
C PRO A 606 -15.98 -2.78 -33.67
N GLU A 607 -14.81 -3.29 -33.30
CA GLU A 607 -14.07 -4.34 -34.01
C GLU A 607 -14.29 -5.74 -33.42
N ASP A 608 -14.55 -5.88 -32.12
CA ASP A 608 -14.66 -7.17 -31.40
C ASP A 608 -16.05 -7.83 -31.45
N GLY A 609 -17.06 -7.16 -32.03
CA GLY A 609 -18.41 -7.73 -32.15
C GLY A 609 -19.07 -8.00 -30.80
N THR A 610 -19.50 -9.24 -30.53
CA THR A 610 -20.10 -9.61 -29.23
C THR A 610 -19.01 -9.76 -28.16
N ILE A 611 -19.07 -8.93 -27.13
CA ILE A 611 -18.11 -8.95 -26.03
C ILE A 611 -18.21 -10.27 -25.25
N ASN A 612 -17.06 -10.90 -25.04
CA ASN A 612 -16.93 -12.01 -24.10
C ASN A 612 -16.76 -11.48 -22.67
N CYS A 613 -17.81 -11.56 -21.87
CA CYS A 613 -17.82 -11.12 -20.47
C CYS A 613 -16.78 -11.81 -19.59
N SER A 614 -16.25 -12.98 -19.96
CA SER A 614 -15.18 -13.63 -19.19
C SER A 614 -13.83 -12.88 -19.29
N ARG A 615 -13.70 -11.92 -20.20
CA ARG A 615 -12.51 -11.07 -20.38
C ARG A 615 -12.64 -9.71 -19.70
N VAL A 616 -13.81 -9.37 -19.19
CA VAL A 616 -14.01 -8.16 -18.39
C VAL A 616 -13.50 -8.47 -17.00
N LYS A 617 -12.45 -7.78 -16.54
CA LYS A 617 -11.91 -7.92 -15.19
C LYS A 617 -12.44 -6.78 -14.33
N VAL A 618 -12.93 -7.10 -13.14
CA VAL A 618 -13.34 -6.13 -12.13
C VAL A 618 -12.48 -6.35 -10.90
N ARG A 619 -11.73 -5.32 -10.52
CA ARG A 619 -10.79 -5.32 -9.40
C ARG A 619 -11.39 -4.54 -8.24
N TYR A 620 -11.23 -5.05 -7.03
CA TYR A 620 -11.39 -4.27 -5.81
C TYR A 620 -10.02 -3.82 -5.35
N LEU A 621 -9.88 -2.51 -5.21
CA LEU A 621 -8.70 -1.87 -4.64
C LEU A 621 -9.09 -1.20 -3.33
N LEU A 622 -8.23 -1.37 -2.33
CA LEU A 622 -8.31 -0.57 -1.11
C LEU A 622 -7.58 0.74 -1.35
N GLY A 623 -8.29 1.84 -1.24
CA GLY A 623 -7.72 3.18 -1.29
C GLY A 623 -7.47 3.67 0.12
N HIS A 624 -6.31 4.27 0.34
CA HIS A 624 -6.03 5.02 1.56
C HIS A 624 -5.14 6.22 1.29
N ASP A 625 -5.46 7.31 1.97
CA ASP A 625 -4.88 8.64 1.82
C ASP A 625 -4.81 9.11 0.36
N SER A 626 -3.71 8.79 -0.33
CA SER A 626 -3.41 9.27 -1.67
C SER A 626 -3.12 8.19 -2.71
N HIS A 627 -3.36 6.91 -2.42
CA HIS A 627 -3.17 5.83 -3.39
C HIS A 627 -4.09 4.64 -3.14
N ASN A 628 -3.98 3.61 -3.98
CA ASN A 628 -4.75 2.38 -3.88
C ASN A 628 -3.90 1.16 -4.26
N HIS A 629 -4.29 0.00 -3.72
CA HIS A 629 -3.71 -1.30 -4.03
C HIS A 629 -4.80 -2.32 -4.32
N GLU A 630 -4.62 -3.15 -5.36
CA GLU A 630 -5.55 -4.23 -5.69
C GLU A 630 -5.47 -5.35 -4.65
N LEU A 631 -6.60 -5.65 -3.99
CA LEU A 631 -6.70 -6.78 -3.04
C LEU A 631 -7.33 -8.01 -3.70
N SER A 632 -8.33 -7.81 -4.56
CA SER A 632 -9.00 -8.93 -5.21
C SER A 632 -9.52 -8.57 -6.58
N SER A 633 -9.84 -9.60 -7.37
CA SER A 633 -10.47 -9.42 -8.66
C SER A 633 -11.36 -10.59 -9.06
N VAL A 634 -12.33 -10.28 -9.92
CA VAL A 634 -13.26 -11.23 -10.52
C VAL A 634 -13.40 -10.92 -12.00
N THR A 635 -13.96 -11.85 -12.77
CA THR A 635 -14.26 -11.64 -14.20
C THR A 635 -15.76 -11.73 -14.46
N GLY A 636 -16.29 -10.85 -15.30
CA GLY A 636 -17.70 -10.85 -15.69
C GLY A 636 -18.22 -9.46 -16.05
N CYS A 637 -19.31 -9.41 -16.82
CA CYS A 637 -20.06 -8.15 -17.04
C CYS A 637 -21.04 -7.84 -15.90
N SER A 638 -21.29 -8.80 -15.01
CA SER A 638 -22.08 -8.61 -13.80
C SER A 638 -21.71 -9.65 -12.77
N GLY A 639 -21.82 -9.32 -11.50
CA GLY A 639 -21.54 -10.24 -10.40
C GLY A 639 -21.45 -9.50 -9.09
N THR A 640 -20.74 -10.12 -8.15
CA THR A 640 -20.43 -9.53 -6.85
C THR A 640 -18.95 -9.66 -6.57
N ILE A 641 -18.43 -8.74 -5.76
CA ILE A 641 -17.08 -8.77 -5.21
C ILE A 641 -17.15 -8.44 -3.72
N ALA A 642 -16.48 -9.23 -2.89
CA ALA A 642 -16.43 -8.97 -1.46
C ALA A 642 -15.43 -7.84 -1.18
N THR A 643 -15.79 -6.91 -0.30
CA THR A 643 -14.83 -6.01 0.33
C THR A 643 -14.27 -6.74 1.55
N PRO A 644 -12.97 -7.06 1.59
CA PRO A 644 -12.38 -7.68 2.77
C PRO A 644 -12.65 -6.84 4.02
N VAL A 645 -12.74 -7.49 5.19
CA VAL A 645 -12.68 -6.74 6.44
C VAL A 645 -11.27 -6.19 6.53
N ASP A 646 -11.13 -4.87 6.51
CA ASP A 646 -9.82 -4.24 6.67
C ASP A 646 -9.37 -4.46 8.12
N GLY A 647 -8.48 -5.43 8.30
CA GLY A 647 -7.76 -5.64 9.54
C GLY A 647 -6.35 -5.06 9.47
N GLU A 648 -6.01 -4.38 8.37
CA GLU A 648 -4.66 -3.97 8.02
C GLU A 648 -4.35 -2.53 8.42
N HIS A 649 -5.36 -1.66 8.34
CA HIS A 649 -5.17 -0.26 8.68
C HIS A 649 -5.62 0.04 10.11
N ASP A 650 -5.02 1.09 10.69
CA ASP A 650 -5.52 1.65 11.94
C ASP A 650 -7.02 1.99 11.79
N PRO A 651 -7.87 1.74 12.81
CA PRO A 651 -9.30 2.05 12.73
C PRO A 651 -9.62 3.52 12.37
N ALA A 652 -8.66 4.42 12.56
CA ALA A 652 -8.76 5.83 12.22
C ALA A 652 -8.23 6.23 10.83
N ALA A 653 -7.69 5.28 10.07
CA ALA A 653 -7.12 5.56 8.76
C ALA A 653 -8.20 6.02 7.75
N ASN A 654 -7.80 6.93 6.84
CA ASN A 654 -8.67 7.38 5.76
C ASN A 654 -8.76 6.33 4.65
N VAL A 655 -9.54 5.28 4.89
CA VAL A 655 -9.71 4.14 3.97
C VAL A 655 -11.02 4.22 3.19
N TYR A 656 -11.00 3.75 1.94
CA TYR A 656 -12.16 3.71 1.06
C TYR A 656 -12.03 2.61 0.00
N GLY A 657 -13.15 2.14 -0.54
CA GLY A 657 -13.14 1.11 -1.59
C GLY A 657 -13.00 1.73 -2.98
N VAL A 658 -12.35 1.04 -3.90
CA VAL A 658 -12.32 1.39 -5.32
C VAL A 658 -12.64 0.16 -6.15
N LEU A 659 -13.55 0.28 -7.10
CA LEU A 659 -13.79 -0.72 -8.13
C LEU A 659 -13.26 -0.22 -9.46
N ASP A 660 -12.38 -1.00 -10.08
CA ASP A 660 -11.86 -0.75 -11.42
C ASP A 660 -12.30 -1.86 -12.38
N ALA A 661 -13.13 -1.51 -13.35
CA ALA A 661 -13.51 -2.41 -14.43
C ALA A 661 -12.65 -2.14 -15.66
N GLU A 662 -12.01 -3.17 -16.19
CA GLU A 662 -11.16 -3.09 -17.38
C GLU A 662 -11.57 -4.11 -18.45
N TYR A 663 -11.30 -3.76 -19.71
CA TYR A 663 -11.36 -4.67 -20.84
C TYR A 663 -10.24 -4.34 -21.83
N THR A 664 -9.56 -5.38 -22.31
CA THR A 664 -8.60 -5.29 -23.40
C THR A 664 -9.19 -5.95 -24.64
N ASP A 665 -9.28 -5.21 -25.75
CA ASP A 665 -9.81 -5.69 -27.02
C ASP A 665 -8.88 -6.69 -27.73
N ASN A 666 -9.26 -7.23 -28.89
CA ASN A 666 -8.39 -8.11 -29.67
C ASN A 666 -7.21 -7.38 -30.35
N GLY A 667 -7.31 -6.07 -30.53
CA GLY A 667 -6.22 -5.22 -31.04
C GLY A 667 -5.19 -4.82 -29.99
N GLY A 668 -5.40 -5.19 -28.72
CA GLY A 668 -4.51 -4.96 -27.59
C GLY A 668 -4.67 -3.61 -26.89
N LEU A 669 -5.74 -2.84 -27.15
CA LEU A 669 -6.03 -1.60 -26.42
C LEU A 669 -6.90 -1.88 -25.20
N THR A 670 -6.58 -1.21 -24.09
CA THR A 670 -7.26 -1.38 -22.80
C THR A 670 -7.91 -0.07 -22.36
N THR A 671 -9.14 -0.17 -21.86
CA THR A 671 -9.85 0.96 -21.24
C THR A 671 -10.39 0.56 -19.87
N HIS A 672 -10.45 1.52 -18.96
CA HIS A 672 -10.88 1.36 -17.57
C HIS A 672 -12.13 2.20 -17.26
N SER A 673 -12.89 1.77 -16.25
CA SER A 673 -13.98 2.56 -15.66
C SER A 673 -14.00 2.37 -14.14
N ILE A 674 -13.64 3.42 -13.42
CA ILE A 674 -13.43 3.39 -11.97
C ILE A 674 -14.65 3.92 -11.19
N ARG A 675 -14.93 3.33 -10.02
CA ARG A 675 -15.91 3.81 -9.03
C ARG A 675 -15.28 3.81 -7.64
N THR A 676 -15.39 4.92 -6.92
CA THR A 676 -15.01 5.01 -5.50
C THR A 676 -16.22 4.67 -4.63
N LEU A 677 -16.03 3.83 -3.62
CA LEU A 677 -17.01 3.50 -2.58
C LEU A 677 -16.65 4.26 -1.31
N GLN A 678 -17.65 4.73 -0.58
CA GLN A 678 -17.44 5.49 0.66
C GLN A 678 -17.84 4.66 1.88
N PRO A 679 -16.97 4.55 2.90
CA PRO A 679 -17.35 3.88 4.13
C PRO A 679 -18.53 4.63 4.76
N ARG A 680 -19.44 3.86 5.38
CA ARG A 680 -20.59 4.45 6.08
C ARG A 680 -20.18 5.28 7.28
N HIS A 681 -19.13 4.87 7.97
CA HIS A 681 -18.54 5.57 9.11
C HIS A 681 -17.23 6.23 8.68
N ARG A 682 -17.01 7.49 9.06
CA ARG A 682 -15.83 8.25 8.66
C ARG A 682 -15.48 9.33 9.68
N GLN A 683 -14.19 9.53 9.93
CA GLN A 683 -13.74 10.68 10.70
C GLN A 683 -13.97 12.00 9.92
N GLY A 684 -14.22 13.07 10.67
CA GLY A 684 -14.53 14.40 10.15
C GLY A 684 -13.33 15.02 9.45
N GLU A 685 -12.11 14.79 9.95
CA GLU A 685 -10.85 15.32 9.45
C GLU A 685 -10.51 14.83 8.04
N HIS A 686 -11.12 13.74 7.57
CA HIS A 686 -10.90 13.17 6.23
C HIS A 686 -11.69 13.89 5.13
N PHE A 687 -11.91 15.20 5.28
CA PHE A 687 -12.64 16.01 4.32
C PHE A 687 -11.83 16.28 3.05
N SER A 688 -12.53 16.46 1.94
CA SER A 688 -11.94 16.80 0.64
C SER A 688 -11.71 18.31 0.44
N ALA A 689 -12.54 19.13 1.07
CA ALA A 689 -12.41 20.59 1.09
C ALA A 689 -13.15 21.18 2.30
N GLN A 690 -12.71 22.36 2.72
CA GLN A 690 -13.27 23.07 3.89
C GLN A 690 -13.33 24.59 3.68
N SER A 691 -14.12 25.26 4.51
CA SER A 691 -14.06 26.71 4.72
C SER A 691 -14.15 27.04 6.20
N GLY A 692 -13.17 27.82 6.68
CA GLY A 692 -13.15 28.44 8.01
C GLY A 692 -12.74 27.55 9.18
N ILE A 693 -12.51 26.25 8.97
CA ILE A 693 -12.16 25.32 10.05
C ILE A 693 -10.66 25.11 10.18
N GLU A 694 -10.26 24.56 11.31
CA GLU A 694 -8.93 23.98 11.57
C GLU A 694 -9.09 22.59 12.21
N LEU A 695 -8.05 21.74 12.13
CA LEU A 695 -8.05 20.47 12.86
C LEU A 695 -7.66 20.70 14.31
N ALA A 696 -8.47 20.22 15.25
CA ALA A 696 -8.18 20.27 16.68
C ALA A 696 -7.74 18.89 17.18
N GLN A 697 -6.72 18.83 18.03
CA GLN A 697 -6.17 17.58 18.55
C GLN A 697 -6.82 17.20 19.88
N HIS A 698 -7.43 16.01 19.93
CA HIS A 698 -8.19 15.51 21.08
C HIS A 698 -7.90 14.03 21.29
N GLY A 699 -7.27 13.68 22.42
CA GLY A 699 -6.91 12.27 22.70
C GLY A 699 -8.10 11.31 22.85
N GLY A 700 -9.32 11.84 22.99
CA GLY A 700 -10.57 11.06 23.02
C GLY A 700 -11.33 11.00 21.69
N ALA A 701 -10.80 11.61 20.63
CA ALA A 701 -11.30 11.50 19.25
C ALA A 701 -10.87 10.17 18.63
N GLU A 702 -11.67 9.63 17.70
CA GLU A 702 -11.44 8.31 17.11
C GLU A 702 -10.12 8.25 16.31
N GLY A 703 -9.69 9.37 15.72
CA GLY A 703 -8.39 9.55 15.05
C GLY A 703 -7.43 10.51 15.74
N GLY A 704 -7.69 10.88 17.00
CA GLY A 704 -6.90 11.87 17.73
C GLY A 704 -7.10 13.33 17.27
N ALA A 705 -7.90 13.55 16.22
CA ALA A 705 -8.23 14.86 15.69
C ALA A 705 -9.74 15.02 15.47
N THR A 706 -10.22 16.26 15.42
CA THR A 706 -11.59 16.63 15.08
C THR A 706 -11.58 17.77 14.05
N VAL A 707 -12.68 17.94 13.34
CA VAL A 707 -12.99 19.22 12.68
C VAL A 707 -13.39 20.20 13.79
N GLY A 708 -12.51 21.15 14.09
CA GLY A 708 -12.68 22.10 15.18
C GLY A 708 -12.55 23.56 14.72
N PHE A 709 -12.50 24.46 15.70
CA PHE A 709 -12.46 25.92 15.47
C PHE A 709 -13.61 26.44 14.60
N VAL A 710 -14.73 25.72 14.64
CA VAL A 710 -15.87 25.94 13.77
C VAL A 710 -16.61 27.23 14.13
N ASP A 711 -16.81 28.10 13.15
CA ASP A 711 -17.65 29.30 13.24
C ASP A 711 -18.98 29.17 12.47
N ASN A 712 -19.88 30.11 12.69
CA ASN A 712 -21.16 30.13 11.98
C ASN A 712 -20.96 30.41 10.48
N GLY A 713 -21.33 29.43 9.65
CA GLY A 713 -21.22 29.49 8.18
C GLY A 713 -20.10 28.63 7.63
N ASP A 714 -19.25 28.09 8.49
CA ASP A 714 -18.17 27.19 8.11
C ASP A 714 -18.69 25.83 7.66
N TRP A 715 -17.86 25.09 6.94
CA TRP A 715 -18.24 23.79 6.43
C TRP A 715 -17.03 22.92 6.09
N VAL A 716 -17.27 21.61 6.11
CA VAL A 716 -16.43 20.61 5.47
C VAL A 716 -17.23 19.84 4.42
N SER A 717 -16.54 19.27 3.44
CA SER A 717 -17.18 18.55 2.35
C SER A 717 -16.44 17.29 1.95
N PHE A 718 -17.18 16.32 1.42
CA PHE A 718 -16.68 15.01 1.01
C PHE A 718 -17.19 14.67 -0.39
N THR A 719 -16.31 14.19 -1.26
CA THR A 719 -16.64 13.82 -2.63
C THR A 719 -15.82 12.61 -3.08
N PRO A 720 -16.37 11.69 -3.89
CA PRO A 720 -17.77 11.57 -4.32
C PRO A 720 -18.66 10.84 -3.28
N TYR A 721 -19.95 11.18 -3.18
CA TYR A 721 -20.96 10.44 -2.36
C TYR A 721 -22.25 10.17 -3.15
N ALA A 722 -22.83 8.98 -3.01
CA ALA A 722 -24.17 8.65 -3.48
C ALA A 722 -25.09 8.40 -2.27
N LEU A 723 -25.90 9.42 -1.94
CA LEU A 723 -26.62 9.49 -0.66
C LEU A 723 -28.04 8.92 -0.71
N SER A 724 -28.52 8.48 -1.88
CA SER A 724 -29.90 7.98 -2.05
C SER A 724 -30.22 6.76 -1.19
N GLY A 725 -29.18 6.01 -0.77
CA GLY A 725 -29.31 4.86 0.13
C GLY A 725 -29.20 5.18 1.61
N ALA A 726 -29.06 6.45 2.03
CA ALA A 726 -28.92 6.85 3.43
C ALA A 726 -30.23 7.43 3.99
N ALA A 727 -30.72 6.89 5.12
CA ALA A 727 -31.88 7.41 5.84
C ALA A 727 -31.54 8.37 6.98
N SER A 728 -30.36 8.29 7.55
CA SER A 728 -29.95 9.18 8.64
C SER A 728 -28.44 9.40 8.64
N LEU A 729 -28.05 10.47 9.30
CA LEU A 729 -26.67 10.72 9.69
C LEU A 729 -26.62 10.87 11.21
N SER A 730 -25.70 10.14 11.84
CA SER A 730 -25.27 10.39 13.22
C SER A 730 -23.87 10.97 13.22
N ALA A 731 -23.59 11.93 14.09
CA ALA A 731 -22.27 12.54 14.25
C ALA A 731 -21.83 12.47 15.71
N ARG A 732 -20.59 12.04 15.95
CA ARG A 732 -19.90 12.14 17.23
C ARG A 732 -19.31 13.54 17.32
N VAL A 733 -19.73 14.29 18.34
CA VAL A 733 -19.46 15.73 18.48
C VAL A 733 -19.09 16.08 19.91
N SER A 734 -18.31 17.15 20.08
CA SER A 734 -18.01 17.74 21.39
C SER A 734 -18.15 19.27 21.31
N SER A 735 -18.35 19.93 22.45
CA SER A 735 -18.45 21.39 22.48
C SER A 735 -18.13 21.91 23.87
N GLY A 736 -17.05 22.71 23.96
CA GLY A 736 -16.80 23.62 25.08
C GLY A 736 -17.41 25.02 24.86
N GLY A 737 -17.91 25.29 23.66
CA GLY A 737 -18.47 26.58 23.22
C GLY A 737 -19.98 26.69 23.43
N ALA A 738 -20.65 27.51 22.61
CA ALA A 738 -22.10 27.72 22.73
C ALA A 738 -22.95 26.53 22.23
N GLY A 739 -22.34 25.55 21.58
CA GLY A 739 -23.05 24.59 20.73
C GLY A 739 -23.56 25.25 19.44
N GLY A 740 -24.42 24.55 18.71
CA GLY A 740 -24.92 25.05 17.43
C GLY A 740 -25.85 24.08 16.72
N THR A 741 -25.77 24.04 15.40
CA THR A 741 -26.55 23.14 14.55
C THR A 741 -25.67 22.64 13.41
N LEU A 742 -25.63 21.31 13.27
CA LEU A 742 -25.02 20.61 12.15
C LEU A 742 -26.07 20.39 11.07
N GLN A 743 -25.82 20.93 9.88
CA GLN A 743 -26.66 20.74 8.70
C GLN A 743 -25.98 19.79 7.73
N VAL A 744 -26.73 18.80 7.25
CA VAL A 744 -26.28 17.86 6.22
C VAL A 744 -26.85 18.32 4.88
N ARG A 745 -25.98 18.66 3.94
CA ARG A 745 -26.35 19.22 2.64
C ARG A 745 -25.74 18.45 1.48
N ALA A 746 -26.36 18.55 0.31
CA ALA A 746 -25.87 17.98 -0.93
C ALA A 746 -25.55 19.05 -1.98
N GLY A 747 -24.45 18.86 -2.72
CA GLY A 747 -24.05 19.64 -3.89
C GLY A 747 -23.23 20.89 -3.57
N SER A 748 -23.64 21.70 -2.58
CA SER A 748 -22.86 22.83 -2.09
C SER A 748 -23.20 23.16 -0.63
N ALA A 749 -22.42 24.03 0.01
CA ALA A 749 -22.70 24.54 1.35
C ALA A 749 -24.07 25.27 1.44
N THR A 750 -24.61 25.75 0.32
CA THR A 750 -25.96 26.33 0.22
C THR A 750 -26.93 25.45 -0.56
N GLY A 751 -26.56 24.20 -0.84
CA GLY A 751 -27.30 23.26 -1.65
C GLY A 751 -28.47 22.62 -0.90
N THR A 752 -29.00 21.52 -1.43
CA THR A 752 -30.17 20.83 -0.88
C THR A 752 -29.92 20.42 0.57
N LEU A 753 -30.74 20.91 1.50
CA LEU A 753 -30.71 20.49 2.89
C LEU A 753 -31.34 19.10 3.00
N LEU A 754 -30.56 18.13 3.46
CA LEU A 754 -31.00 16.75 3.63
C LEU A 754 -31.49 16.48 5.05
N GLY A 755 -30.79 17.04 6.04
CA GLY A 755 -31.09 16.88 7.45
C GLY A 755 -30.41 17.97 8.28
N SER A 756 -30.85 18.13 9.52
CA SER A 756 -30.31 19.12 10.47
C SER A 756 -30.48 18.62 11.90
N VAL A 757 -29.49 18.84 12.76
CA VAL A 757 -29.55 18.48 14.18
C VAL A 757 -28.84 19.52 15.05
N GLY A 758 -29.42 19.81 16.21
CA GLY A 758 -28.78 20.68 17.20
C GLY A 758 -27.62 19.97 17.90
N VAL A 759 -26.52 20.69 18.09
CA VAL A 759 -25.35 20.22 18.85
C VAL A 759 -25.32 20.96 20.18
N PRO A 760 -25.50 20.27 21.33
CA PRO A 760 -25.45 20.91 22.63
C PRO A 760 -24.00 21.23 23.04
N ASN A 761 -23.83 22.16 23.99
CA ASN A 761 -22.60 22.22 24.77
C ASN A 761 -22.47 20.90 25.57
N THR A 762 -21.37 20.18 25.40
CA THR A 762 -21.16 18.86 26.01
C THR A 762 -20.39 18.94 27.33
N GLY A 763 -19.99 20.14 27.75
CA GLY A 763 -19.22 20.41 28.96
C GLY A 763 -17.71 20.48 28.75
N GLY A 764 -17.21 20.26 27.53
CA GLY A 764 -15.79 20.34 27.19
C GLY A 764 -15.46 19.75 25.82
N TRP A 765 -14.28 20.08 25.30
CA TRP A 765 -13.82 19.67 23.97
C TRP A 765 -13.46 18.18 23.87
N ASP A 766 -13.13 17.53 24.99
CA ASP A 766 -12.88 16.09 25.07
C ASP A 766 -14.10 15.29 25.58
N THR A 767 -15.26 15.94 25.74
CA THR A 767 -16.50 15.29 26.17
C THR A 767 -17.41 15.06 24.97
N PHE A 768 -17.40 13.84 24.43
CA PHE A 768 -18.13 13.51 23.21
C PHE A 768 -19.54 12.98 23.49
N THR A 769 -20.47 13.34 22.61
CA THR A 769 -21.81 12.76 22.51
C THR A 769 -22.17 12.48 21.05
N THR A 770 -23.21 11.69 20.81
CA THR A 770 -23.72 11.45 19.46
C THR A 770 -25.01 12.23 19.22
N VAL A 771 -25.08 12.96 18.11
CA VAL A 771 -26.28 13.63 17.62
C VAL A 771 -26.73 13.02 16.30
N SER A 772 -28.03 12.97 16.01
CA SER A 772 -28.53 12.32 14.80
C SER A 772 -29.65 13.09 14.11
N THR A 773 -29.72 12.99 12.79
CA THR A 773 -30.80 13.58 11.97
C THR A 773 -31.26 12.60 10.88
N PRO A 774 -32.57 12.49 10.58
CA PRO A 774 -33.03 11.82 9.38
C PRO A 774 -32.59 12.61 8.14
N LEU A 775 -32.31 11.90 7.05
CA LEU A 775 -31.98 12.43 5.74
C LEU A 775 -33.18 12.26 4.80
N THR A 776 -33.53 13.34 4.11
CA THR A 776 -34.61 13.34 3.12
C THR A 776 -34.18 14.13 1.88
N GLY A 777 -34.75 13.83 0.72
CA GLY A 777 -34.45 14.57 -0.51
C GLY A 777 -33.04 14.37 -1.07
N ALA A 778 -32.39 13.25 -0.76
CA ALA A 778 -31.08 12.91 -1.30
C ALA A 778 -31.14 12.81 -2.85
N PRO A 779 -30.16 13.38 -3.58
CA PRO A 779 -30.08 13.21 -5.03
C PRO A 779 -29.95 11.73 -5.42
N SER A 780 -30.52 11.35 -6.57
CA SER A 780 -30.48 9.98 -7.10
C SER A 780 -29.11 9.55 -7.65
N GLY A 781 -28.19 10.50 -7.86
CA GLY A 781 -26.85 10.25 -8.38
C GLY A 781 -25.75 10.71 -7.42
N THR A 782 -24.51 10.57 -7.88
CA THR A 782 -23.33 11.08 -7.18
C THR A 782 -23.44 12.59 -6.92
N THR A 783 -23.07 13.00 -5.73
CA THR A 783 -23.07 14.38 -5.23
C THR A 783 -21.87 14.62 -4.31
N GLN A 784 -21.73 15.84 -3.83
CA GLN A 784 -20.81 16.20 -2.77
C GLN A 784 -21.61 16.35 -1.46
N LEU A 785 -21.18 15.65 -0.41
CA LEU A 785 -21.75 15.76 0.93
C LEU A 785 -21.13 16.97 1.63
N PHE A 786 -21.95 17.85 2.19
CA PHE A 786 -21.51 18.99 3.00
C PHE A 786 -22.02 18.85 4.44
N LEU A 787 -21.14 19.05 5.39
CA LEU A 787 -21.46 19.29 6.79
C LEU A 787 -21.28 20.79 7.03
N VAL A 788 -22.39 21.50 7.23
CA VAL A 788 -22.39 22.95 7.41
C VAL A 788 -22.73 23.29 8.84
N PHE A 789 -21.92 24.16 9.42
CA PHE A 789 -21.99 24.51 10.83
C PHE A 789 -22.67 25.86 11.01
N THR A 790 -23.67 25.90 11.86
CA THR A 790 -24.45 27.12 12.11
C THR A 790 -24.63 27.33 13.61
N GLY A 791 -24.67 28.60 14.03
CA GLY A 791 -24.75 28.94 15.45
C GLY A 791 -24.82 30.45 15.67
N PRO A 792 -24.81 30.90 16.93
CA PRO A 792 -24.83 32.32 17.25
C PRO A 792 -23.65 33.06 16.59
N THR A 793 -23.93 34.09 15.81
CA THR A 793 -22.89 34.90 15.17
C THR A 793 -22.00 35.58 16.22
N GLY A 794 -20.69 35.53 16.02
CA GLY A 794 -19.69 36.18 16.90
C GLY A 794 -19.30 35.38 18.15
N GLN A 795 -19.75 34.12 18.29
CA GLN A 795 -19.36 33.23 19.38
C GLN A 795 -18.53 32.04 18.88
N GLY A 796 -17.41 32.33 18.20
CA GLY A 796 -16.63 31.32 17.49
C GLY A 796 -16.19 30.11 18.32
N ALA A 797 -15.74 29.05 17.65
CA ALA A 797 -15.60 27.71 18.20
C ALA A 797 -16.93 27.19 18.78
N LEU A 798 -17.88 26.87 17.90
CA LEU A 798 -19.22 26.42 18.24
C LEU A 798 -19.20 25.00 18.83
N PHE A 799 -18.68 24.04 18.06
CA PHE A 799 -18.58 22.62 18.39
C PHE A 799 -17.61 21.93 17.42
N ASP A 800 -17.11 20.77 17.82
CA ASP A 800 -16.25 19.93 17.03
C ASP A 800 -17.01 18.72 16.48
N VAL A 801 -16.60 18.24 15.31
CA VAL A 801 -17.08 16.98 14.73
C VAL A 801 -15.91 16.02 14.62
N ASP A 802 -16.00 14.92 15.36
CA ASP A 802 -15.00 13.84 15.36
C ASP A 802 -15.25 12.86 14.23
N ALA A 803 -16.44 12.27 14.17
CA ALA A 803 -16.80 11.31 13.13
C ALA A 803 -18.30 11.36 12.81
N PHE A 804 -18.68 10.79 11.68
CA PHE A 804 -20.09 10.60 11.32
C PHE A 804 -20.37 9.23 10.69
N THR A 805 -21.62 8.80 10.81
CA THR A 805 -22.11 7.54 10.25
C THR A 805 -23.39 7.77 9.46
N LEU A 806 -23.43 7.27 8.22
CA LEU A 806 -24.61 7.25 7.35
C LEU A 806 -25.31 5.88 7.44
N SER A 807 -26.51 5.87 8.00
CA SER A 807 -27.30 4.65 8.15
C SER A 807 -28.23 4.43 6.95
N PRO A 808 -28.44 3.18 6.50
CA PRO A 808 -29.18 2.90 5.28
C PRO A 808 -30.68 3.19 5.38
N SER A 809 -31.30 3.55 4.25
CA SER A 809 -32.74 3.76 4.14
C SER A 809 -33.54 2.44 4.12
N GLY A 810 -33.89 1.97 5.32
CA GLY A 810 -35.00 1.05 5.61
C GLY A 810 -35.20 -0.16 4.67
N THR A 811 -34.62 -1.29 5.05
CA THR A 811 -35.40 -2.53 5.21
C THR A 811 -35.24 -2.92 6.67
N ALA A 812 -36.31 -3.41 7.32
CA ALA A 812 -36.17 -4.03 8.64
C ALA A 812 -35.10 -5.11 8.51
N THR A 813 -33.94 -4.87 9.10
CA THR A 813 -32.90 -5.89 9.17
C THR A 813 -33.42 -6.95 10.12
N THR A 814 -33.34 -8.20 9.72
CA THR A 814 -33.57 -9.34 10.62
C THR A 814 -32.23 -10.01 10.81
N LEU A 815 -31.79 -10.17 12.05
CA LEU A 815 -30.67 -11.05 12.36
C LEU A 815 -31.24 -12.34 12.92
N SER A 816 -30.97 -13.44 12.22
CA SER A 816 -31.45 -14.77 12.58
C SER A 816 -30.29 -15.68 12.97
N ALA A 817 -30.56 -16.64 13.84
CA ALA A 817 -29.65 -17.73 14.16
C ALA A 817 -30.43 -19.03 14.33
N GLU A 818 -29.77 -20.15 14.06
CA GLU A 818 -30.25 -21.47 14.48
C GLU A 818 -30.26 -21.54 16.02
N GLY A 819 -31.22 -22.26 16.59
CA GLY A 819 -31.40 -22.36 18.04
C GLY A 819 -30.19 -22.99 18.71
N GLU A 820 -29.56 -23.98 18.10
CA GLU A 820 -28.35 -24.64 18.59
C GLU A 820 -27.08 -23.80 18.43
N ALA A 821 -27.12 -22.66 17.73
CA ALA A 821 -25.98 -21.77 17.53
C ALA A 821 -25.73 -20.83 18.73
N TYR A 822 -26.07 -21.26 19.95
CA TYR A 822 -25.76 -20.50 21.15
C TYR A 822 -24.24 -20.47 21.39
N THR A 823 -23.73 -19.32 21.82
CA THR A 823 -22.31 -19.12 22.15
C THR A 823 -22.02 -19.37 23.63
N SER A 824 -23.07 -19.47 24.45
CA SER A 824 -23.00 -19.81 25.87
C SER A 824 -24.34 -20.40 26.32
N THR A 825 -24.34 -21.29 27.30
CA THR A 825 -25.58 -21.88 27.82
C THR A 825 -25.41 -22.37 29.26
N GLY A 826 -26.53 -22.49 29.98
CA GLY A 826 -26.67 -23.38 31.13
C GLY A 826 -27.87 -24.28 30.92
N GLY A 827 -27.63 -25.58 30.71
CA GLY A 827 -28.64 -26.64 30.66
C GLY A 827 -29.12 -27.05 29.25
N VAL A 828 -29.11 -26.13 28.28
CA VAL A 828 -29.55 -26.40 26.89
C VAL A 828 -28.54 -27.28 26.14
N GLN A 829 -29.03 -28.19 25.30
CA GLN A 829 -28.20 -29.08 24.49
C GLN A 829 -28.77 -29.20 23.06
N PRO A 830 -27.95 -29.52 22.05
CA PRO A 830 -28.46 -29.76 20.71
C PRO A 830 -29.32 -31.03 20.67
N ALA A 831 -30.49 -30.99 20.04
CA ALA A 831 -31.36 -32.15 19.84
C ALA A 831 -31.63 -32.37 18.35
N ALA A 832 -31.53 -33.61 17.87
CA ALA A 832 -31.67 -33.93 16.46
C ALA A 832 -33.16 -34.07 16.07
N HIS A 833 -33.61 -33.20 15.17
CA HIS A 833 -34.98 -33.18 14.65
C HIS A 833 -34.93 -32.98 13.13
N PRO A 834 -35.11 -34.02 12.31
CA PRO A 834 -35.03 -33.92 10.85
C PRO A 834 -35.88 -32.81 10.18
N PRO A 835 -37.07 -32.41 10.70
CA PRO A 835 -37.86 -31.29 10.18
C PRO A 835 -37.40 -29.90 10.63
N ALA A 836 -36.37 -29.81 11.50
CA ALA A 836 -35.71 -28.57 11.87
C ALA A 836 -34.82 -28.05 10.73
N SER A 837 -34.63 -26.75 10.67
CA SER A 837 -33.59 -26.09 9.89
C SER A 837 -32.23 -26.62 10.35
N GLY A 838 -31.38 -27.06 9.43
CA GLY A 838 -30.12 -27.73 9.80
C GLY A 838 -30.25 -29.11 10.47
N GLY A 839 -31.47 -29.61 10.71
CA GLY A 839 -31.76 -30.92 11.29
C GLY A 839 -31.52 -31.02 12.81
N THR A 840 -31.25 -29.90 13.48
CA THR A 840 -30.96 -29.82 14.92
C THR A 840 -31.72 -28.63 15.53
N THR A 841 -31.99 -28.69 16.83
CA THR A 841 -32.61 -27.62 17.62
C THR A 841 -31.78 -27.36 18.88
N ALA A 842 -31.97 -26.21 19.53
CA ALA A 842 -31.71 -26.09 20.96
C ALA A 842 -32.83 -26.81 21.73
N GLY A 843 -32.50 -27.94 22.33
CA GLY A 843 -33.44 -28.80 23.05
C GLY A 843 -32.96 -29.17 24.46
N TYR A 844 -33.61 -30.17 25.06
CA TYR A 844 -33.43 -30.56 26.46
C TYR A 844 -33.63 -29.40 27.46
N ILE A 845 -34.42 -28.40 27.06
CA ILE A 845 -34.63 -27.18 27.84
C ILE A 845 -35.49 -27.48 29.07
N ASP A 846 -34.91 -27.37 30.26
CA ASP A 846 -35.62 -27.49 31.54
C ASP A 846 -35.90 -26.11 32.18
N ASN A 847 -36.76 -26.09 33.20
CA ASN A 847 -37.07 -24.86 33.93
C ASN A 847 -35.83 -24.31 34.67
N GLY A 848 -35.40 -23.10 34.30
CA GLY A 848 -34.24 -22.41 34.86
C GLY A 848 -33.04 -22.36 33.90
N ASP A 849 -33.11 -23.05 32.77
CA ASP A 849 -32.07 -23.05 31.75
C ASP A 849 -32.01 -21.73 30.97
N TRP A 850 -30.89 -21.52 30.28
CA TRP A 850 -30.67 -20.32 29.47
C TRP A 850 -29.69 -20.56 28.31
N ALA A 851 -29.78 -19.71 27.29
CA ALA A 851 -28.88 -19.70 26.14
C ALA A 851 -28.53 -18.25 25.74
N GLY A 852 -27.25 -17.98 25.49
CA GLY A 852 -26.74 -16.69 25.03
C GLY A 852 -26.20 -16.76 23.61
N TYR A 853 -26.44 -15.72 22.82
CA TYR A 853 -26.11 -15.62 21.39
C TYR A 853 -25.30 -14.33 21.16
N ALA A 854 -23.98 -14.41 21.28
CA ALA A 854 -23.09 -13.25 21.17
C ALA A 854 -23.12 -12.59 19.77
N GLN A 855 -23.49 -13.36 18.75
CA GLN A 855 -23.63 -12.91 17.37
C GLN A 855 -24.91 -12.09 17.12
N LEU A 856 -25.85 -12.04 18.07
CA LEU A 856 -27.10 -11.29 17.95
C LEU A 856 -27.14 -10.15 18.96
N SER A 857 -27.09 -8.91 18.47
CA SER A 857 -27.16 -7.72 19.32
C SER A 857 -28.60 -7.34 19.65
N THR A 858 -28.91 -7.07 20.90
CA THR A 858 -30.23 -6.54 21.28
C THR A 858 -30.37 -5.03 21.09
N ALA A 859 -29.29 -4.36 20.67
CA ALA A 859 -29.28 -2.93 20.41
C ALA A 859 -30.24 -2.57 19.27
N ASN A 860 -31.21 -1.71 19.57
CA ASN A 860 -32.26 -1.27 18.64
C ASN A 860 -33.20 -2.38 18.16
N ALA A 861 -33.15 -3.59 18.72
CA ALA A 861 -34.10 -4.65 18.37
C ALA A 861 -35.50 -4.27 18.87
N THR A 862 -36.49 -4.35 17.98
CA THR A 862 -37.89 -3.97 18.21
C THR A 862 -38.82 -5.18 18.39
N ALA A 863 -38.43 -6.36 17.89
CA ALA A 863 -39.17 -7.60 18.09
C ALA A 863 -38.27 -8.83 18.12
N PHE A 864 -38.79 -9.92 18.70
CA PHE A 864 -38.19 -11.24 18.73
C PHE A 864 -39.19 -12.28 18.21
N THR A 865 -38.73 -13.19 17.36
CA THR A 865 -39.48 -14.35 16.89
C THR A 865 -38.65 -15.62 17.11
N ALA A 866 -39.29 -16.71 17.53
CA ALA A 866 -38.68 -18.04 17.57
C ALA A 866 -39.60 -19.08 16.92
N ARG A 867 -39.03 -19.99 16.14
CA ARG A 867 -39.68 -21.22 15.67
C ARG A 867 -39.41 -22.31 16.70
N ILE A 868 -40.47 -22.90 17.25
CA ILE A 868 -40.40 -23.81 18.40
C ILE A 868 -41.20 -25.09 18.18
N SER A 869 -40.87 -26.17 18.90
CA SER A 869 -41.69 -27.39 19.04
C SER A 869 -41.80 -27.80 20.51
N SER A 870 -42.87 -28.49 20.91
CA SER A 870 -43.15 -28.83 22.32
C SER A 870 -44.10 -30.02 22.42
N ALA A 871 -43.59 -31.18 22.82
CA ALA A 871 -44.44 -32.32 23.22
C ALA A 871 -44.92 -32.21 24.68
N GLY A 872 -44.26 -31.38 25.50
CA GLY A 872 -44.64 -31.05 26.87
C GLY A 872 -45.69 -29.93 26.96
N PRO A 873 -46.06 -29.46 28.17
CA PRO A 873 -47.05 -28.39 28.36
C PRO A 873 -46.58 -27.00 27.89
N GLY A 874 -45.36 -26.90 27.35
CA GLY A 874 -44.73 -25.65 26.95
C GLY A 874 -44.10 -24.88 28.12
N GLY A 875 -43.84 -23.60 27.91
CA GLY A 875 -43.16 -22.75 28.89
C GLY A 875 -43.15 -21.28 28.46
N THR A 876 -42.15 -20.53 28.89
CA THR A 876 -41.96 -19.12 28.53
C THR A 876 -40.52 -18.86 28.13
N ILE A 877 -40.33 -18.17 27.01
CA ILE A 877 -39.05 -17.59 26.62
C ILE A 877 -39.04 -16.14 27.09
N THR A 878 -38.06 -15.79 27.93
CA THR A 878 -37.81 -14.40 28.32
C THR A 878 -36.55 -13.90 27.60
N VAL A 879 -36.69 -12.81 26.86
CA VAL A 879 -35.64 -12.16 26.07
C VAL A 879 -34.92 -11.13 26.94
N ARG A 880 -33.60 -11.22 27.03
CA ARG A 880 -32.75 -10.37 27.87
C ARG A 880 -31.57 -9.81 27.10
N SER A 881 -31.07 -8.67 27.58
CA SER A 881 -29.83 -8.04 27.10
C SER A 881 -28.63 -8.37 28.00
N ASP A 882 -27.44 -8.43 27.40
CA ASP A 882 -26.11 -8.54 28.02
C ASP A 882 -25.79 -9.84 28.77
N SER A 883 -26.70 -10.38 29.59
CA SER A 883 -26.48 -11.61 30.37
C SER A 883 -27.78 -12.31 30.76
N GLN A 884 -27.69 -13.55 31.27
CA GLN A 884 -28.85 -14.32 31.76
C GLN A 884 -29.62 -13.65 32.91
N THR A 885 -29.01 -12.70 33.62
CA THR A 885 -29.63 -11.90 34.70
C THR A 885 -29.83 -10.44 34.30
N GLY A 886 -29.53 -10.08 33.04
CA GLY A 886 -29.65 -8.72 32.52
C GLY A 886 -31.10 -8.27 32.30
N PRO A 887 -31.30 -7.02 31.85
CA PRO A 887 -32.61 -6.42 31.64
C PRO A 887 -33.55 -7.29 30.79
N VAL A 888 -34.81 -7.43 31.20
CA VAL A 888 -35.84 -8.10 30.39
C VAL A 888 -36.31 -7.13 29.31
N LEU A 889 -36.22 -7.56 28.05
CA LEU A 889 -36.64 -6.79 26.89
C LEU A 889 -38.05 -7.17 26.43
N GLY A 890 -38.43 -8.42 26.63
CA GLY A 890 -39.73 -8.97 26.29
C GLY A 890 -39.87 -10.42 26.72
N SER A 891 -41.07 -10.96 26.69
CA SER A 891 -41.32 -12.39 26.93
C SER A 891 -42.42 -12.92 26.04
N VAL A 892 -42.39 -14.21 25.77
CA VAL A 892 -43.38 -14.91 24.96
C VAL A 892 -43.68 -16.29 25.53
N ALA A 893 -44.96 -16.62 25.63
CA ALA A 893 -45.42 -17.95 26.01
C ALA A 893 -45.22 -18.94 24.85
N VAL A 894 -44.75 -20.13 25.18
CA VAL A 894 -44.58 -21.24 24.25
C VAL A 894 -45.69 -22.26 24.52
N PRO A 895 -46.68 -22.42 23.62
CA PRO A 895 -47.74 -23.41 23.78
C PRO A 895 -47.27 -24.81 23.35
N PRO A 896 -47.93 -25.89 23.83
CA PRO A 896 -47.73 -27.24 23.32
C PRO A 896 -48.03 -27.30 21.82
N THR A 897 -47.13 -27.91 21.04
CA THR A 897 -47.35 -28.16 19.59
C THR A 897 -47.90 -29.56 19.32
N GLY A 898 -47.84 -30.45 20.31
CA GLY A 898 -48.40 -31.81 20.26
C GLY A 898 -47.33 -32.91 20.13
N ASP A 899 -46.18 -32.61 19.54
CA ASP A 899 -45.00 -33.47 19.48
C ASP A 899 -43.72 -32.61 19.28
N TRP A 900 -42.56 -33.26 19.20
CA TRP A 900 -41.25 -32.60 19.02
C TRP A 900 -40.94 -32.23 17.57
N GLU A 901 -41.74 -32.70 16.61
CA GLU A 901 -41.49 -32.56 15.17
C GLU A 901 -42.39 -31.51 14.51
N THR A 902 -43.40 -31.03 15.24
CA THR A 902 -44.36 -30.03 14.81
C THR A 902 -43.92 -28.65 15.31
N PHE A 903 -43.53 -27.79 14.37
CA PHE A 903 -43.00 -26.46 14.67
C PHE A 903 -44.03 -25.34 14.45
N GLN A 904 -44.01 -24.33 15.31
CA GLN A 904 -44.78 -23.08 15.16
C GLN A 904 -43.95 -21.87 15.57
N ASN A 905 -44.33 -20.69 15.09
CA ASN A 905 -43.66 -19.45 15.48
C ASN A 905 -44.34 -18.80 16.69
N VAL A 906 -43.52 -18.33 17.62
CA VAL A 906 -43.92 -17.46 18.72
C VAL A 906 -43.19 -16.12 18.60
N SER A 907 -43.78 -15.01 19.02
CA SER A 907 -43.15 -13.69 18.91
C SER A 907 -43.53 -12.73 20.03
N THR A 908 -42.69 -11.74 20.29
CA THR A 908 -42.94 -10.65 21.24
C THR A 908 -42.26 -9.36 20.80
N THR A 909 -42.82 -8.22 21.20
CA THR A 909 -42.20 -6.89 21.01
C THR A 909 -41.14 -6.65 22.08
N LEU A 910 -40.07 -5.95 21.73
CA LEU A 910 -38.95 -5.66 22.64
C LEU A 910 -38.92 -4.18 23.03
N THR A 911 -38.53 -3.89 24.27
CA THR A 911 -38.38 -2.52 24.78
C THR A 911 -37.02 -1.87 24.48
N GLY A 912 -36.20 -2.50 23.63
CA GLY A 912 -34.84 -2.05 23.25
C GLY A 912 -33.78 -2.40 24.30
N GLY A 913 -32.69 -3.04 23.87
CA GLY A 913 -31.60 -3.51 24.75
C GLY A 913 -30.22 -2.94 24.40
N SER A 914 -29.20 -3.47 25.07
CA SER A 914 -27.77 -3.23 24.80
C SER A 914 -27.04 -4.58 24.74
N GLY A 915 -26.02 -4.71 23.89
CA GLY A 915 -25.19 -5.92 23.84
C GLY A 915 -25.92 -7.23 23.49
N PRO A 916 -25.33 -8.40 23.75
CA PRO A 916 -25.74 -9.68 23.18
C PRO A 916 -27.09 -10.20 23.70
N LEU A 917 -27.76 -11.03 22.90
CA LEU A 917 -29.03 -11.69 23.21
C LEU A 917 -28.83 -12.81 24.24
N PHE A 918 -29.63 -12.80 25.30
CA PHE A 918 -29.79 -13.93 26.21
C PHE A 918 -31.25 -14.34 26.31
N LEU A 919 -31.51 -15.64 26.28
CA LEU A 919 -32.82 -16.24 26.51
C LEU A 919 -32.80 -17.02 27.82
N THR A 920 -33.81 -16.82 28.67
CA THR A 920 -34.03 -17.63 29.89
C THR A 920 -35.38 -18.33 29.80
N PHE A 921 -35.42 -19.59 30.24
CA PHE A 921 -36.57 -20.46 30.06
C PHE A 921 -37.22 -20.82 31.40
N THR A 922 -38.55 -20.68 31.47
CA THR A 922 -39.33 -21.03 32.66
C THR A 922 -40.55 -21.87 32.30
N GLY A 923 -40.93 -22.81 33.17
CA GLY A 923 -42.02 -23.73 32.89
C GLY A 923 -42.22 -24.81 33.97
N GLY A 924 -42.91 -25.89 33.60
CA GLY A 924 -43.16 -27.06 34.46
C GLY A 924 -41.93 -27.96 34.64
N THR A 925 -42.14 -29.20 35.09
CA THR A 925 -41.07 -30.20 35.23
C THR A 925 -40.85 -30.99 33.94
N GLY A 926 -39.58 -31.21 33.56
CA GLY A 926 -39.17 -31.91 32.34
C GLY A 926 -39.00 -30.99 31.13
N ALA A 927 -38.53 -31.56 30.01
CA ALA A 927 -38.23 -30.82 28.79
C ALA A 927 -39.43 -29.98 28.33
N LEU A 928 -39.23 -28.66 28.28
CA LEU A 928 -40.28 -27.67 28.09
C LEU A 928 -40.68 -27.55 26.62
N PHE A 929 -39.71 -27.28 25.75
CA PHE A 929 -39.84 -27.06 24.31
C PHE A 929 -38.43 -27.03 23.68
N ASP A 930 -38.39 -27.06 22.35
CA ASP A 930 -37.19 -26.90 21.54
C ASP A 930 -37.27 -25.61 20.72
N ILE A 931 -36.12 -25.01 20.44
CA ILE A 931 -35.99 -23.83 19.57
C ILE A 931 -35.22 -24.24 18.32
N ASP A 932 -35.85 -24.07 17.17
CA ASP A 932 -35.28 -24.33 15.85
C ASP A 932 -34.53 -23.12 15.32
N THR A 933 -35.23 -21.99 15.18
CA THR A 933 -34.64 -20.73 14.69
C THR A 933 -35.13 -19.58 15.54
N LEU A 934 -34.30 -18.55 15.67
CA LEU A 934 -34.66 -17.30 16.33
C LEU A 934 -34.28 -16.10 15.47
N THR A 935 -35.01 -15.00 15.62
CA THR A 935 -34.86 -13.80 14.79
C THR A 935 -35.12 -12.55 15.62
N LEU A 936 -34.17 -11.62 15.60
CA LEU A 936 -34.35 -10.25 16.06
C LEU A 936 -34.69 -9.35 14.88
N HIS A 937 -35.69 -8.49 15.08
CA HIS A 937 -36.13 -7.49 14.11
C HIS A 937 -35.68 -6.12 14.62
N TYR A 938 -35.11 -5.30 13.73
CA TYR A 938 -34.57 -3.97 14.06
C TYR A 938 -35.37 -2.88 13.34
#